data_AF-A0A1Q9D9G6-F1
#
_entry.id   AF-A0A1Q9D9G6-F1
#
_cell.length_a   1.000
_cell.length_b   1.000
_cell.length_c   1.000
_cell.angle_alpha   90.00
_cell.angle_beta   90.00
_cell.angle_gamma   90.00
#
_symmetry.space_group_name_H-M   'P 1'
#
loop_
_entity.id
_entity.type
_entity.pdbx_description
1 polymer ?
#
loop_
_entity_poly.entity_id
_entity_poly.type
_entity_poly.pdbx_seq_one_letter_code
_entity_poly.pdbx_strand_id
1 'polypeptide(L)'
;MPSGRYVVHGSYLLRALEDLSGENHGQIGKDMLGKVFRRLDASWTDEHTQLMLDAAGLAGAHIDCCDLLSWLFGPEKSINLHPVKNRSPLQRAAFLAEQWEPFLAVVRGHLHSTIARAKAGFSLHEIMPSHETLASLTERCQALTEAWHGRANIGMLYELFTDMAEHDGHSPYLFRDIPQSRSVDGYVRLLDGQARQQLYRHGSKRMGLSEAAADPIPLVGRIQQTAGESPIDNLQLPNLMNRNEALLLTTGHRIQQFLVRVLRWKQHRILKMLFPDSDAVADVSVVKAKAWDLDLGQEEPSLALSMLIRHGCLVESYGQVPFDTRHAAEKFIAESLSKIHAERDEELHNFLEHASKHPGRPFKASQVEHKAMLLRSMASRSVRLVWRSVVESFCQHRYLTIAWTRRAPLFYLPDGAQEFEVLRAPGSEELTRFRKNVFAYGPSHALGQSGGGWIDGQRWQPGSLMYELGPLLCVDENAKLPNHYLTDIEKIIRDCMALCPDGGTSDALPGEAMHDTGQNPVVASSIGQTQHTQVSKASAEEFPLVMEKSSPRWCSQMDAIIDIVQVGTHEDAFFVSGRSRQPDTQRFLEFFVELRCRFLRAFGRSIDFSCSCHASEDGDFIFIMAPVACMKKVRVPKGQGCLGLDFDFENPDLGERVTQHKDLPIATVDASQGKGNFLVNTSEHWNMALEGRPILVRLYDFNRKRPKSRNLRTSANTHEEGIASLSIFEVVVGLPKCGRMQWLWKILCDTLLETGLVRSFLRDCSELALATPGQNVAAFLRTAALQEDIDLAALPVLCCIAANAHLVPSQVAEFTTRLLELDDKEQCIVARELEGWRGPVVSDTKAAWLALLRAVPAPPVDAPPAPPPTPLPQTPQRRVLAMGGLEELFVEAPANMSCALDGLLLTDPVISPHGHVFDHASLAAALAQNGGLCPFTGNPLRVDMCIPDADLRSSCSRRIKSWARAMLRGTASECLDQKASQSGKAYAFQSERESERESFGAEIWAENIRKPCGLVE
;
A
#
# COMPACT_ATOMS: atom_id res chain seq x y z
N MET A 1 -1.03 34.42 12.61
CA MET A 1 -0.44 33.57 13.68
C MET A 1 -0.31 32.15 13.14
N PRO A 2 0.79 31.42 13.38
CA PRO A 2 1.12 30.22 12.61
C PRO A 2 0.41 28.95 13.14
N SER A 3 -0.17 28.19 12.21
CA SER A 3 -1.10 27.06 12.35
C SER A 3 -0.51 25.72 12.82
N GLY A 4 0.77 25.67 13.22
CA GLY A 4 1.49 24.41 13.46
C GLY A 4 1.37 23.80 14.86
N ARG A 5 0.92 24.56 15.88
CA ARG A 5 0.84 24.08 17.27
C ARG A 5 -0.49 23.42 17.65
N TYR A 6 -1.53 23.52 16.83
CA TYR A 6 -2.88 23.06 17.20
C TYR A 6 -3.11 21.56 16.97
N VAL A 7 -2.36 20.89 16.09
CA VAL A 7 -2.59 19.46 15.77
C VAL A 7 -2.27 18.54 16.95
N VAL A 8 -1.26 18.86 17.74
CA VAL A 8 -0.84 18.06 18.91
C VAL A 8 -1.81 18.22 20.09
N HIS A 9 -2.43 19.40 20.25
CA HIS A 9 -3.43 19.63 21.30
C HIS A 9 -4.83 19.15 20.91
N GLY A 10 -5.16 19.10 19.61
CA GLY A 10 -6.45 18.63 19.12
C GLY A 10 -6.72 17.16 19.44
N SER A 11 -5.73 16.27 19.29
CA SER A 11 -5.88 14.85 19.60
C SER A 11 -5.99 14.56 21.11
N TYR A 12 -5.28 15.34 21.94
CA TYR A 12 -5.36 15.23 23.40
C TYR A 12 -6.70 15.74 23.93
N LEU A 13 -7.19 16.85 23.37
CA LEU A 13 -8.52 17.38 23.65
C LEU A 13 -9.60 16.38 23.20
N LEU A 14 -9.46 15.78 22.01
CA LEU A 14 -10.41 14.77 21.52
C LEU A 14 -10.50 13.56 22.45
N ARG A 15 -9.36 12.94 22.81
CA ARG A 15 -9.35 11.79 23.74
C ARG A 15 -9.93 12.15 25.10
N ALA A 16 -9.57 13.31 25.64
CA ALA A 16 -10.12 13.76 26.91
C ALA A 16 -11.65 13.94 26.82
N LEU A 17 -12.18 14.44 25.70
CA LEU A 17 -13.63 14.57 25.48
C LEU A 17 -14.31 13.21 25.24
N GLU A 18 -13.66 12.29 24.53
CA GLU A 18 -14.16 10.92 24.30
C GLU A 18 -14.28 10.13 25.61
N ASP A 19 -13.22 10.12 26.43
CA ASP A 19 -13.19 9.46 27.74
C ASP A 19 -14.30 10.01 28.67
N LEU A 20 -14.56 11.32 28.62
CA LEU A 20 -15.59 11.97 29.44
C LEU A 20 -17.00 11.78 28.88
N SER A 21 -17.16 11.65 27.56
CA SER A 21 -18.47 11.46 26.90
C SER A 21 -19.02 10.04 27.03
N GLY A 22 -18.14 9.04 27.14
CA GLY A 22 -18.50 7.63 27.27
C GLY A 22 -19.28 7.31 28.55
N GLU A 23 -19.12 8.13 29.60
CA GLU A 23 -19.83 7.97 30.87
C GLU A 23 -21.24 8.58 30.87
N ASN A 24 -21.56 9.51 29.96
CA ASN A 24 -22.77 10.34 30.03
C ASN A 24 -23.52 10.48 28.68
N HIS A 25 -23.53 9.43 27.85
CA HIS A 25 -24.32 9.38 26.61
C HIS A 25 -24.09 10.59 25.66
N GLY A 26 -22.86 11.10 25.56
CA GLY A 26 -22.54 12.22 24.65
C GLY A 26 -22.80 13.62 25.22
N GLN A 27 -23.22 13.75 26.48
CA GLN A 27 -23.34 15.06 27.15
C GLN A 27 -22.15 15.34 28.07
N ILE A 28 -21.57 16.54 27.97
CA ILE A 28 -20.46 16.98 28.81
C ILE A 28 -20.95 18.08 29.75
N GLY A 29 -20.81 17.86 31.06
CA GLY A 29 -21.10 18.88 32.07
C GLY A 29 -20.07 20.01 32.03
N LYS A 30 -20.50 21.24 32.28
CA LYS A 30 -19.62 22.43 32.31
C LYS A 30 -18.37 22.24 33.18
N ASP A 31 -18.52 21.61 34.35
CA ASP A 31 -17.41 21.37 35.29
C ASP A 31 -16.36 20.42 34.72
N MET A 32 -16.75 19.47 33.87
CA MET A 32 -15.83 18.59 33.16
C MET A 32 -15.04 19.37 32.11
N LEU A 33 -15.69 20.26 31.35
CA LEU A 33 -15.00 21.11 30.38
C LEU A 33 -13.97 22.02 31.05
N GLY A 34 -14.33 22.61 32.20
CA GLY A 34 -13.41 23.41 32.99
C GLY A 34 -12.19 22.62 33.49
N LYS A 35 -12.35 21.32 33.81
CA LYS A 35 -11.21 20.44 34.14
C LYS A 35 -10.30 20.18 32.94
N VAL A 36 -10.87 19.98 31.75
CA VAL A 36 -10.09 19.77 30.53
C VAL A 36 -9.29 21.02 30.17
N PHE A 37 -9.91 22.20 30.20
CA PHE A 37 -9.19 23.44 29.91
C PHE A 37 -8.12 23.77 30.96
N ARG A 38 -8.36 23.51 32.25
CA ARG A 38 -7.32 23.62 33.29
C ARG A 38 -6.13 22.69 33.09
N ARG A 39 -6.34 21.52 32.48
CA ARG A 39 -5.23 20.61 32.10
C ARG A 39 -4.42 21.14 30.91
N LEU A 40 -5.06 21.87 30.00
CA LEU A 40 -4.40 22.48 28.85
C LEU A 40 -3.68 23.78 29.23
N ASP A 41 -4.26 24.55 30.15
CA ASP A 41 -3.69 25.77 30.71
C ASP A 41 -4.17 25.95 32.15
N ALA A 42 -3.26 25.87 33.12
CA ALA A 42 -3.58 25.97 34.54
C ALA A 42 -4.16 27.34 34.94
N SER A 43 -4.02 28.38 34.11
CA SER A 43 -4.63 29.70 34.33
C SER A 43 -6.12 29.76 33.96
N TRP A 44 -6.66 28.70 33.37
CA TRP A 44 -8.07 28.64 32.98
C TRP A 44 -8.99 28.55 34.21
N THR A 45 -9.98 29.43 34.32
CA THR A 45 -10.94 29.47 35.43
C THR A 45 -12.31 28.97 34.97
N ASP A 46 -13.20 28.69 35.92
CA ASP A 46 -14.59 28.34 35.59
C ASP A 46 -15.34 29.52 34.92
N GLU A 47 -14.93 30.77 35.20
CA GLU A 47 -15.40 31.98 34.51
C GLU A 47 -14.92 32.04 33.06
N HIS A 48 -13.66 31.71 32.77
CA HIS A 48 -13.16 31.59 31.38
C HIS A 48 -13.93 30.52 30.60
N THR A 49 -14.26 29.41 31.26
CA THR A 49 -15.06 28.33 30.65
C THR A 49 -16.48 28.80 30.36
N GLN A 50 -17.13 29.50 31.31
CA GLN A 50 -18.48 30.05 31.10
C GLN A 50 -18.51 31.10 29.99
N LEU A 51 -17.57 32.05 30.00
CA LEU A 51 -17.50 33.12 28.99
C LEU A 51 -17.35 32.54 27.57
N MET A 52 -16.54 31.50 27.42
CA MET A 52 -16.38 30.79 26.15
C MET A 52 -17.66 30.07 25.73
N LEU A 53 -18.33 29.37 26.64
CA LEU A 53 -19.59 28.67 26.35
C LEU A 53 -20.71 29.64 25.98
N ASP A 54 -20.79 30.78 26.67
CA ASP A 54 -21.74 31.85 26.33
C ASP A 54 -21.43 32.46 24.95
N ALA A 55 -20.15 32.70 24.65
CA ALA A 55 -19.72 33.16 23.33
C ALA A 55 -19.99 32.12 22.22
N ALA A 56 -20.04 30.84 22.57
CA ALA A 56 -20.37 29.74 21.68
C ALA A 56 -21.88 29.48 21.52
N GLY A 57 -22.73 30.14 22.32
CA GLY A 57 -24.17 29.85 22.37
C GLY A 57 -24.52 28.54 23.10
N LEU A 58 -23.60 28.00 23.90
CA LEU A 58 -23.70 26.70 24.59
C LEU A 58 -24.00 26.88 26.10
N ALA A 59 -24.84 27.84 26.48
CA ALA A 59 -25.08 28.28 27.86
C ALA A 59 -25.87 27.27 28.76
N GLY A 60 -25.99 26.00 28.36
CA GLY A 60 -26.70 24.96 29.10
C GLY A 60 -25.84 24.26 30.17
N ALA A 61 -26.49 23.60 31.14
CA ALA A 61 -25.80 22.78 32.16
C ALA A 61 -25.09 21.54 31.57
N HIS A 62 -25.58 21.08 30.42
CA HIS A 62 -25.04 19.98 29.64
C HIS A 62 -24.80 20.46 28.21
N ILE A 63 -23.60 20.21 27.71
CA ILE A 63 -23.17 20.56 26.37
C ILE A 63 -23.18 19.27 25.56
N ASP A 64 -23.92 19.25 24.45
CA ASP A 64 -23.83 18.13 23.51
C ASP A 64 -22.40 18.09 22.93
N CYS A 65 -21.74 16.94 23.02
CA CYS A 65 -20.37 16.79 22.57
C CYS A 65 -20.25 17.08 21.06
N CYS A 66 -21.27 16.73 20.26
CA CYS A 66 -21.30 17.04 18.83
C CYS A 66 -21.43 18.54 18.59
N ASP A 67 -22.23 19.27 19.38
CA ASP A 67 -22.35 20.74 19.27
C ASP A 67 -21.04 21.45 19.63
N LEU A 68 -20.36 21.00 20.69
CA LEU A 68 -19.06 21.55 21.08
C LEU A 68 -17.98 21.27 20.03
N LEU A 69 -17.92 20.04 19.49
CA LEU A 69 -17.00 19.68 18.42
C LEU A 69 -17.32 20.46 17.14
N SER A 70 -18.61 20.70 16.83
CA SER A 70 -19.07 21.58 15.75
C SER A 70 -18.63 23.02 15.91
N TRP A 71 -18.66 23.53 17.14
CA TRP A 71 -18.20 24.88 17.40
C TRP A 71 -16.66 25.00 17.33
N LEU A 72 -15.92 24.05 17.92
CA LEU A 72 -14.45 24.07 17.96
C LEU A 72 -13.81 23.88 16.58
N PHE A 73 -14.40 23.03 15.75
CA PHE A 73 -13.81 22.66 14.46
C PHE A 73 -14.56 23.25 13.26
N GLY A 74 -15.73 23.86 13.49
CA GLY A 74 -16.64 24.37 12.47
C GLY A 74 -17.65 23.30 12.01
N PRO A 75 -18.86 23.69 11.57
CA PRO A 75 -19.92 22.76 11.18
C PRO A 75 -19.55 21.86 9.99
N GLU A 76 -18.56 22.26 9.18
CA GLU A 76 -18.04 21.44 8.08
C GLU A 76 -17.01 20.38 8.54
N LYS A 77 -16.42 20.52 9.73
CA LYS A 77 -15.40 19.57 10.24
C LYS A 77 -15.91 18.68 11.37
N SER A 78 -17.09 18.94 11.93
CA SER A 78 -17.71 18.10 12.95
C SER A 78 -18.59 16.99 12.41
N ILE A 79 -18.71 16.86 11.10
CA ILE A 79 -19.44 15.77 10.47
C ILE A 79 -18.62 14.48 10.64
N ASN A 80 -19.00 13.70 11.66
CA ASN A 80 -18.70 12.29 11.88
C ASN A 80 -17.29 11.91 12.35
N LEU A 81 -17.01 12.15 13.64
CA LEU A 81 -15.90 11.52 14.38
C LEU A 81 -16.21 10.07 14.85
N HIS A 82 -17.40 9.53 14.60
CA HIS A 82 -17.64 8.11 14.86
C HIS A 82 -16.81 7.23 13.92
N PRO A 83 -16.14 6.18 14.44
CA PRO A 83 -15.49 5.18 13.62
C PRO A 83 -16.45 4.68 12.54
N VAL A 84 -15.99 4.79 11.30
CA VAL A 84 -16.64 4.49 10.03
C VAL A 84 -17.47 3.21 9.98
N LYS A 85 -17.06 2.17 10.72
CA LYS A 85 -17.63 0.81 10.67
C LYS A 85 -19.06 0.70 11.20
N ASN A 86 -19.64 1.80 11.69
CA ASN A 86 -21.00 1.85 12.23
C ASN A 86 -21.97 2.73 11.41
N ARG A 87 -21.61 3.17 10.20
CA ARG A 87 -22.53 3.98 9.39
C ARG A 87 -23.72 3.16 8.93
N SER A 88 -24.93 3.69 9.12
CA SER A 88 -26.14 3.05 8.61
C SER A 88 -26.14 3.04 7.07
N PRO A 89 -26.87 2.12 6.43
CA PRO A 89 -27.05 2.14 4.98
C PRO A 89 -27.54 3.49 4.44
N LEU A 90 -28.35 4.22 5.22
CA LEU A 90 -28.81 5.57 4.88
C LEU A 90 -27.66 6.59 4.87
N GLN A 91 -26.76 6.55 5.87
CA GLN A 91 -25.58 7.42 5.90
C GLN A 91 -24.63 7.10 4.75
N ARG A 92 -24.46 5.82 4.39
CA ARG A 92 -23.70 5.41 3.20
C ARG A 92 -24.31 5.99 1.92
N ALA A 93 -25.61 5.81 1.74
CA ALA A 93 -26.32 6.31 0.55
C ALA A 93 -26.21 7.84 0.43
N ALA A 94 -26.38 8.58 1.55
CA ALA A 94 -26.22 10.03 1.57
C ALA A 94 -24.79 10.46 1.21
N PHE A 95 -23.77 9.87 1.82
CA PHE A 95 -22.36 10.16 1.48
C PHE A 95 -22.06 9.90 0.00
N LEU A 96 -22.55 8.77 -0.53
CA LEU A 96 -22.36 8.41 -1.92
C LEU A 96 -22.99 9.45 -2.85
N ALA A 97 -24.27 9.78 -2.65
CA ALA A 97 -24.99 10.70 -3.51
C ALA A 97 -24.46 12.15 -3.42
N GLU A 98 -24.16 12.62 -2.21
CA GLU A 98 -23.85 14.03 -1.96
C GLU A 98 -22.38 14.38 -2.18
N GLN A 99 -21.46 13.43 -1.93
CA GLN A 99 -20.02 13.71 -1.92
C GLN A 99 -19.24 12.86 -2.92
N TRP A 100 -19.41 11.55 -2.88
CA TRP A 100 -18.57 10.63 -3.66
C TRP A 100 -18.93 10.61 -5.14
N GLU A 101 -20.20 10.46 -5.51
CA GLU A 101 -20.65 10.42 -6.90
C GLU A 101 -20.32 11.70 -7.67
N PRO A 102 -20.53 12.92 -7.12
CA PRO A 102 -20.08 14.15 -7.76
C PRO A 102 -18.57 14.19 -7.98
N PHE A 103 -17.78 13.72 -7.02
CA PHE A 103 -16.33 13.63 -7.17
C PHE A 103 -15.93 12.63 -8.26
N LEU A 104 -16.51 11.43 -8.25
CA LEU A 104 -16.28 10.39 -9.25
C LEU A 104 -16.67 10.86 -10.66
N ALA A 105 -17.75 11.63 -10.79
CA ALA A 105 -18.16 12.23 -12.05
C ALA A 105 -17.13 13.23 -12.59
N VAL A 106 -16.51 14.04 -11.72
CA VAL A 106 -15.41 14.95 -12.09
C VAL A 106 -14.21 14.16 -12.61
N VAL A 107 -13.76 13.12 -11.90
CA VAL A 107 -12.60 12.32 -12.33
C VAL A 107 -12.89 11.57 -13.64
N ARG A 108 -14.08 11.01 -13.80
CA ARG A 108 -14.52 10.40 -15.08
C ARG A 108 -14.59 11.41 -16.21
N GLY A 109 -14.98 12.66 -15.94
CA GLY A 109 -14.93 13.76 -16.89
C GLY A 109 -13.51 14.00 -17.40
N HIS A 110 -12.50 13.95 -16.52
CA HIS A 110 -11.09 14.00 -16.92
C HIS A 110 -10.68 12.81 -17.77
N LEU A 111 -11.09 11.58 -17.43
CA LEU A 111 -10.80 10.40 -18.25
C LEU A 111 -11.38 10.53 -19.67
N HIS A 112 -12.64 10.94 -19.79
CA HIS A 112 -13.26 11.19 -21.09
C HIS A 112 -12.52 12.29 -21.87
N SER A 113 -12.11 13.37 -21.20
CA SER A 113 -11.33 14.44 -21.81
C SER A 113 -9.98 13.96 -22.32
N THR A 114 -9.25 13.15 -21.53
CA THR A 114 -7.97 12.54 -21.93
C THR A 114 -8.13 11.68 -23.18
N ILE A 115 -9.13 10.80 -23.20
CA ILE A 115 -9.43 9.95 -24.37
C ILE A 115 -9.77 10.81 -25.60
N ALA A 116 -10.59 11.85 -25.43
CA ALA A 116 -10.98 12.74 -26.51
C ALA A 116 -9.78 13.53 -27.07
N ARG A 117 -8.92 14.07 -26.20
CA ARG A 117 -7.70 14.80 -26.58
C ARG A 117 -6.69 13.91 -27.29
N ALA A 118 -6.49 12.68 -26.82
CA ALA A 118 -5.64 11.70 -27.46
C ALA A 118 -6.12 11.40 -28.89
N LYS A 119 -7.44 11.16 -29.07
CA LYS A 119 -8.04 10.94 -30.39
C LYS A 119 -7.97 12.16 -31.31
N ALA A 120 -8.08 13.37 -30.74
CA ALA A 120 -7.97 14.63 -31.46
C ALA A 120 -6.52 15.01 -31.81
N GLY A 121 -5.52 14.27 -31.34
CA GLY A 121 -4.11 14.50 -31.65
C GLY A 121 -3.48 15.68 -30.89
N PHE A 122 -3.90 15.93 -29.66
CA PHE A 122 -3.25 16.93 -28.79
C PHE A 122 -1.78 16.60 -28.55
N SER A 123 -0.96 17.60 -28.18
CA SER A 123 0.43 17.35 -27.78
C SER A 123 0.46 16.46 -26.53
N LEU A 124 1.47 15.58 -26.41
CA LEU A 124 1.53 14.59 -25.31
C LEU A 124 1.35 15.20 -23.91
N HIS A 125 1.97 16.36 -23.63
CA HIS A 125 1.85 17.05 -22.34
C HIS A 125 0.47 17.70 -22.09
N GLU A 126 -0.37 17.83 -23.11
CA GLU A 126 -1.72 18.42 -23.04
C GLU A 126 -2.83 17.35 -22.96
N ILE A 127 -2.51 16.08 -23.25
CA ILE A 127 -3.49 14.98 -23.25
C ILE A 127 -4.04 14.73 -21.84
N MET A 128 -3.15 14.56 -20.87
CA MET A 128 -3.50 14.31 -19.46
C MET A 128 -3.86 15.60 -18.71
N PRO A 129 -4.60 15.52 -17.58
CA PRO A 129 -4.76 16.64 -16.65
C PRO A 129 -3.40 17.19 -16.18
N SER A 130 -3.36 18.47 -15.80
CA SER A 130 -2.13 19.08 -15.26
C SER A 130 -1.75 18.47 -13.90
N HIS A 131 -0.49 18.60 -13.47
CA HIS A 131 -0.08 18.16 -12.13
C HIS A 131 -0.82 18.89 -11.02
N GLU A 132 -1.09 20.19 -11.17
CA GLU A 132 -1.90 20.97 -10.23
C GLU A 132 -3.31 20.38 -10.09
N THR A 133 -3.94 20.05 -11.22
CA THR A 133 -5.26 19.39 -11.22
C THR A 133 -5.19 18.02 -10.53
N LEU A 134 -4.19 17.20 -10.85
CA LEU A 134 -4.02 15.89 -10.23
C LEU A 134 -3.75 15.99 -8.73
N ALA A 135 -2.98 16.97 -8.28
CA ALA A 135 -2.73 17.23 -6.86
C ALA A 135 -4.02 17.61 -6.13
N SER A 136 -4.82 18.53 -6.69
CA SER A 136 -6.12 18.91 -6.12
C SER A 136 -7.11 17.72 -6.07
N LEU A 137 -7.16 16.89 -7.11
CA LEU A 137 -7.96 15.66 -7.12
C LEU A 137 -7.44 14.66 -6.07
N THR A 138 -6.12 14.57 -5.89
CA THR A 138 -5.50 13.69 -4.89
C THR A 138 -5.91 14.11 -3.49
N GLU A 139 -5.74 15.38 -3.13
CA GLU A 139 -6.13 15.93 -1.83
C GLU A 139 -7.62 15.71 -1.54
N ARG A 140 -8.49 15.97 -2.54
CA ARG A 140 -9.93 15.75 -2.41
C ARG A 140 -10.28 14.27 -2.24
N CYS A 141 -9.62 13.38 -2.98
CA CYS A 141 -9.79 11.93 -2.81
C CYS A 141 -9.40 11.50 -1.40
N GLN A 142 -8.23 11.94 -0.91
CA GLN A 142 -7.74 11.63 0.43
C GLN A 142 -8.70 12.12 1.51
N ALA A 143 -9.20 13.35 1.41
CA ALA A 143 -10.16 13.88 2.37
C ALA A 143 -11.47 13.08 2.40
N LEU A 144 -12.02 12.72 1.23
CA LEU A 144 -13.26 11.95 1.13
C LEU A 144 -13.08 10.51 1.64
N THR A 145 -11.97 9.86 1.29
CA THR A 145 -11.68 8.50 1.74
C THR A 145 -11.27 8.47 3.20
N GLU A 146 -10.60 9.48 3.74
CA GLU A 146 -10.35 9.59 5.18
C GLU A 146 -11.65 9.79 5.94
N ALA A 147 -12.54 10.66 5.45
CA ALA A 147 -13.88 10.81 6.01
C ALA A 147 -14.71 9.53 5.89
N TRP A 148 -14.48 8.69 4.87
CA TRP A 148 -15.22 7.45 4.67
C TRP A 148 -14.63 6.24 5.36
N HIS A 149 -13.32 6.04 5.35
CA HIS A 149 -12.58 4.85 5.83
C HIS A 149 -11.89 5.09 7.19
N GLY A 150 -11.78 6.34 7.65
CA GLY A 150 -10.96 6.72 8.80
C GLY A 150 -9.48 6.81 8.46
N ARG A 151 -9.13 6.61 7.18
CA ARG A 151 -7.77 6.65 6.64
C ARG A 151 -7.80 7.09 5.19
N ALA A 152 -6.89 7.98 4.82
CA ALA A 152 -6.75 8.41 3.44
C ALA A 152 -6.36 7.23 2.51
N ASN A 153 -7.05 7.15 1.38
CA ASN A 153 -6.83 6.22 0.26
C ASN A 153 -7.02 6.97 -1.07
N ILE A 154 -6.27 6.59 -2.09
CA ILE A 154 -6.43 7.14 -3.45
C ILE A 154 -6.69 6.07 -4.52
N GLY A 155 -7.02 4.83 -4.12
CA GLY A 155 -7.19 3.69 -5.02
C GLY A 155 -8.11 3.96 -6.22
N MET A 156 -9.26 4.62 -6.02
CA MET A 156 -10.16 4.98 -7.14
C MET A 156 -9.52 5.97 -8.11
N LEU A 157 -8.90 7.04 -7.59
CA LEU A 157 -8.22 8.04 -8.42
C LEU A 157 -7.04 7.41 -9.17
N TYR A 158 -6.32 6.50 -8.52
CA TYR A 158 -5.20 5.76 -9.10
C TYR A 158 -5.63 4.85 -10.27
N GLU A 159 -6.76 4.14 -10.14
CA GLU A 159 -7.34 3.34 -11.24
C GLU A 159 -7.64 4.21 -12.46
N LEU A 160 -8.40 5.29 -12.27
CA LEU A 160 -8.76 6.20 -13.36
C LEU A 160 -7.54 6.94 -13.92
N PHE A 161 -6.55 7.23 -13.07
CA PHE A 161 -5.27 7.79 -13.51
C PHE A 161 -4.51 6.81 -14.42
N THR A 162 -4.50 5.52 -14.09
CA THR A 162 -3.82 4.52 -14.90
C THR A 162 -4.54 4.29 -16.24
N ASP A 163 -5.87 4.30 -16.24
CA ASP A 163 -6.70 4.31 -17.46
C ASP A 163 -6.41 5.54 -18.32
N MET A 164 -6.31 6.73 -17.72
CA MET A 164 -5.92 7.95 -18.44
C MET A 164 -4.53 7.81 -19.07
N ALA A 165 -3.57 7.26 -18.33
CA ALA A 165 -2.21 7.03 -18.79
C ALA A 165 -2.08 5.86 -19.80
N GLU A 166 -3.12 5.05 -20.02
CA GLU A 166 -3.22 4.17 -21.20
C GLU A 166 -3.46 4.95 -22.50
N HIS A 167 -3.95 6.18 -22.40
CA HIS A 167 -4.28 7.04 -23.54
C HIS A 167 -3.33 8.23 -23.71
N ASP A 168 -2.31 8.37 -22.86
CA ASP A 168 -1.37 9.49 -22.88
C ASP A 168 -0.39 9.50 -24.07
N GLY A 169 -0.33 8.40 -24.84
CA GLY A 169 0.60 8.23 -25.96
C GLY A 169 2.03 7.88 -25.56
N HIS A 170 2.26 7.42 -24.33
CA HIS A 170 3.53 6.83 -23.89
C HIS A 170 3.48 5.31 -23.82
N SER A 171 2.30 4.76 -23.56
CA SER A 171 2.10 3.33 -23.40
C SER A 171 2.02 2.65 -24.77
N PRO A 172 2.92 1.71 -25.09
CA PRO A 172 2.96 1.10 -26.41
C PRO A 172 1.79 0.15 -26.68
N TYR A 173 1.08 -0.29 -25.62
CA TYR A 173 -0.08 -1.18 -25.68
C TYR A 173 -0.98 -0.99 -24.45
N LEU A 174 -2.20 -1.52 -24.54
CA LEU A 174 -3.09 -1.68 -23.38
C LEU A 174 -2.81 -3.03 -22.75
N PHE A 175 -2.82 -3.12 -21.41
CA PHE A 175 -2.50 -4.39 -20.74
C PHE A 175 -3.50 -5.50 -21.09
N ARG A 176 -4.77 -5.14 -21.30
CA ARG A 176 -5.83 -6.07 -21.72
C ARG A 176 -5.61 -6.71 -23.09
N ASP A 177 -4.72 -6.14 -23.92
CA ASP A 177 -4.41 -6.66 -25.24
C ASP A 177 -3.39 -7.83 -25.17
N ILE A 178 -2.77 -8.05 -24.01
CA ILE A 178 -1.85 -9.17 -23.80
C ILE A 178 -2.67 -10.42 -23.43
N PRO A 179 -2.55 -11.53 -24.20
CA PRO A 179 -3.18 -12.80 -23.85
C PRO A 179 -2.77 -13.29 -22.46
N GLN A 180 -3.74 -13.82 -21.72
CA GLN A 180 -3.55 -14.28 -20.35
C GLN A 180 -4.22 -15.64 -20.14
N SER A 181 -3.62 -16.44 -19.26
CA SER A 181 -4.19 -17.71 -18.79
C SER A 181 -3.97 -17.88 -17.29
N ARG A 182 -4.64 -18.86 -16.70
CA ARG A 182 -4.35 -19.33 -15.34
C ARG A 182 -4.13 -20.83 -15.35
N SER A 183 -3.27 -21.31 -14.45
CA SER A 183 -3.16 -22.74 -14.15
C SER A 183 -4.49 -23.27 -13.60
N VAL A 184 -4.70 -24.58 -13.71
CA VAL A 184 -5.95 -25.23 -13.28
C VAL A 184 -6.21 -25.05 -11.78
N ASP A 185 -5.15 -25.03 -10.98
CA ASP A 185 -5.19 -24.80 -9.53
C ASP A 185 -5.23 -23.31 -9.14
N GLY A 186 -5.15 -22.39 -10.12
CA GLY A 186 -5.18 -20.95 -9.92
C GLY A 186 -3.91 -20.31 -9.37
N TYR A 187 -2.89 -21.10 -9.00
CA TYR A 187 -1.64 -20.61 -8.40
C TYR A 187 -0.80 -19.76 -9.33
N VAL A 188 -0.89 -20.00 -10.64
CA VAL A 188 -0.12 -19.28 -11.64
C VAL A 188 -1.05 -18.54 -12.59
N ARG A 189 -0.78 -17.24 -12.76
CA ARG A 189 -1.31 -16.39 -13.83
C ARG A 189 -0.21 -16.21 -14.87
N LEU A 190 -0.56 -16.46 -16.14
CA LEU A 190 0.37 -16.39 -17.26
C LEU A 190 0.08 -15.20 -18.15
N LEU A 191 1.15 -14.58 -18.63
CA LEU A 191 1.17 -13.48 -19.59
C LEU A 191 2.04 -13.86 -20.78
N ASP A 192 1.52 -13.63 -21.99
CA ASP A 192 2.23 -13.96 -23.23
C ASP A 192 3.29 -12.89 -23.53
N GLY A 193 4.54 -13.21 -23.24
CA GLY A 193 5.69 -12.36 -23.47
C GLY A 193 6.00 -12.14 -24.95
N GLN A 194 5.68 -13.10 -25.83
CA GLN A 194 5.88 -12.94 -27.27
C GLN A 194 4.85 -11.96 -27.85
N ALA A 195 3.57 -12.12 -27.51
CA ALA A 195 2.52 -11.18 -27.90
C ALA A 195 2.83 -9.76 -27.38
N ARG A 196 3.25 -9.64 -26.12
CA ARG A 196 3.70 -8.35 -25.54
C ARG A 196 4.86 -7.73 -26.32
N GLN A 197 5.87 -8.50 -26.70
CA GLN A 197 7.00 -8.01 -27.50
C GLN A 197 6.56 -7.55 -28.90
N GLN A 198 5.61 -8.24 -29.53
CA GLN A 198 5.05 -7.84 -30.82
C GLN A 198 4.29 -6.52 -30.69
N LEU A 199 3.39 -6.43 -29.69
CA LEU A 199 2.67 -5.20 -29.38
C LEU A 199 3.62 -4.03 -29.13
N TYR A 200 4.73 -4.25 -28.44
CA TYR A 200 5.76 -3.24 -28.27
C TYR A 200 6.37 -2.76 -29.60
N ARG A 201 6.78 -3.70 -30.47
CA ARG A 201 7.37 -3.38 -31.79
C ARG A 201 6.40 -2.64 -32.71
N HIS A 202 5.11 -2.99 -32.66
CA HIS A 202 4.07 -2.37 -33.47
C HIS A 202 3.54 -1.05 -32.86
N GLY A 203 3.45 -0.96 -31.54
CA GLY A 203 3.01 0.21 -30.79
C GLY A 203 3.86 1.44 -31.10
N SER A 204 5.19 1.27 -31.13
CA SER A 204 6.12 2.34 -31.52
C SER A 204 5.83 2.90 -32.92
N LYS A 205 5.42 2.04 -33.87
CA LYS A 205 5.01 2.47 -35.22
C LYS A 205 3.68 3.21 -35.20
N ARG A 206 2.71 2.75 -34.39
CA ARG A 206 1.38 3.37 -34.27
C ARG A 206 1.43 4.79 -33.71
N MET A 207 2.42 5.09 -32.86
CA MET A 207 2.64 6.44 -32.33
C MET A 207 3.29 7.40 -33.33
N GLY A 208 3.50 6.98 -34.59
CA GLY A 208 4.16 7.80 -35.60
C GLY A 208 5.64 8.04 -35.31
N LEU A 209 6.23 7.31 -34.36
CA LEU A 209 7.68 7.33 -34.04
C LEU A 209 8.48 6.45 -35.02
N SER A 210 7.94 6.17 -36.20
CA SER A 210 8.64 5.48 -37.27
C SER A 210 9.99 6.16 -37.54
N GLU A 211 11.04 5.37 -37.72
CA GLU A 211 12.43 5.74 -38.07
C GLU A 211 12.56 6.63 -39.34
N ALA A 212 11.46 7.02 -39.96
CA ALA A 212 11.38 7.78 -41.21
C ALA A 212 11.63 9.30 -41.09
N ALA A 213 11.93 9.83 -39.91
CA ALA A 213 12.54 11.17 -39.79
C ALA A 213 14.03 11.00 -39.46
N ALA A 214 14.84 10.72 -40.47
CA ALA A 214 16.30 10.75 -40.36
C ALA A 214 16.82 12.16 -39.97
N ASP A 215 15.98 13.19 -40.10
CA ASP A 215 16.26 14.52 -39.59
C ASP A 215 15.74 14.68 -38.14
N PRO A 216 16.61 15.01 -37.17
CA PRO A 216 16.20 15.32 -35.81
C PRO A 216 15.30 16.56 -35.84
N ILE A 217 14.00 16.35 -35.63
CA ILE A 217 13.01 17.43 -35.54
C ILE A 217 13.41 18.34 -34.38
N PRO A 218 13.57 19.67 -34.58
CA PRO A 218 13.88 20.57 -33.49
C PRO A 218 12.77 20.51 -32.42
N LEU A 219 13.15 20.33 -31.16
CA LEU A 219 12.23 20.21 -30.01
C LEU A 219 11.63 21.58 -29.62
N VAL A 220 10.96 22.28 -30.53
CA VAL A 220 10.31 23.57 -30.24
C VAL A 220 9.10 23.36 -29.35
N GLY A 221 9.03 24.06 -28.22
CA GLY A 221 7.96 23.92 -27.23
C GLY A 221 7.91 22.53 -26.58
N ARG A 222 8.98 21.75 -26.69
CA ARG A 222 9.11 20.40 -26.13
C ARG A 222 10.47 20.26 -25.47
N ILE A 223 10.57 19.33 -24.54
CA ILE A 223 11.83 18.97 -23.91
C ILE A 223 11.92 17.45 -23.87
N GLN A 224 13.13 16.93 -24.08
CA GLN A 224 13.37 15.51 -23.94
C GLN A 224 13.25 15.14 -22.46
N GLN A 225 12.29 14.30 -22.13
CA GLN A 225 12.03 13.85 -20.77
C GLN A 225 12.91 12.65 -20.43
N THR A 226 14.22 12.86 -20.54
CA THR A 226 15.27 11.92 -20.11
C THR A 226 16.17 12.66 -19.13
N ALA A 227 15.69 12.77 -17.89
CA ALA A 227 16.45 13.35 -16.78
C ALA A 227 16.54 12.33 -15.65
N GLY A 228 17.67 12.34 -14.96
CA GLY A 228 17.97 11.47 -13.83
C GLY A 228 18.89 10.29 -14.13
N GLU A 229 19.11 9.49 -13.09
CA GLU A 229 20.09 8.41 -13.05
C GLU A 229 19.52 7.09 -13.61
N SER A 230 18.22 7.10 -13.87
CA SER A 230 17.43 5.97 -14.31
C SER A 230 16.36 6.40 -15.33
N PRO A 231 15.97 5.53 -16.28
CA PRO A 231 14.86 5.81 -17.20
C PRO A 231 13.53 6.18 -16.51
N ILE A 232 13.38 5.83 -15.23
CA ILE A 232 12.17 6.11 -14.48
C ILE A 232 12.22 7.46 -13.72
N ASP A 233 13.39 8.11 -13.60
CA ASP A 233 13.54 9.40 -12.88
C ASP A 233 12.86 10.57 -13.59
N ASN A 234 12.32 10.33 -14.78
CA ASN A 234 11.77 11.34 -15.64
C ASN A 234 10.39 11.86 -15.18
N LEU A 235 10.18 12.02 -13.88
CA LEU A 235 9.03 12.71 -13.27
C LEU A 235 9.22 14.22 -13.16
N GLN A 236 10.48 14.66 -13.20
CA GLN A 236 10.84 16.07 -13.20
C GLN A 236 11.69 16.36 -14.43
N LEU A 237 11.50 17.55 -14.99
CA LEU A 237 12.27 18.03 -16.12
C LEU A 237 13.45 18.88 -15.63
N PRO A 238 14.58 18.90 -16.35
CA PRO A 238 15.68 19.81 -16.03
C PRO A 238 15.17 21.25 -16.08
N ASN A 239 15.31 21.97 -14.97
CA ASN A 239 15.00 23.38 -14.85
C ASN A 239 16.24 24.27 -15.11
N LEU A 240 17.41 23.66 -15.26
CA LEU A 240 18.64 24.27 -15.77
C LEU A 240 18.94 23.74 -17.18
N MET A 241 18.97 24.62 -18.18
CA MET A 241 19.12 24.21 -19.59
C MET A 241 19.92 25.24 -20.40
N ASN A 242 20.38 24.85 -21.59
CA ASN A 242 21.08 25.78 -22.47
C ASN A 242 20.14 26.92 -22.86
N ARG A 243 20.66 28.12 -23.10
CA ARG A 243 19.82 29.27 -23.44
C ARG A 243 18.94 29.01 -24.66
N ASN A 244 19.48 28.34 -25.67
CA ASN A 244 18.71 28.00 -26.88
C ASN A 244 17.58 27.02 -26.57
N GLU A 245 17.83 26.00 -25.74
CA GLU A 245 16.78 25.07 -25.26
C GLU A 245 15.71 25.81 -24.47
N ALA A 246 16.09 26.70 -23.54
CA ALA A 246 15.14 27.51 -22.77
C ALA A 246 14.28 28.41 -23.67
N LEU A 247 14.89 29.05 -24.68
CA LEU A 247 14.15 29.88 -25.64
C LEU A 247 13.22 29.04 -26.50
N LEU A 248 13.67 27.89 -27.01
CA LEU A 248 12.85 26.97 -27.81
C LEU A 248 11.69 26.41 -26.99
N LEU A 249 11.91 26.05 -25.74
CA LEU A 249 10.87 25.57 -24.84
C LEU A 249 9.87 26.70 -24.54
N THR A 250 10.32 27.83 -24.00
CA THR A 250 9.43 28.88 -23.50
C THR A 250 8.88 29.78 -24.61
N THR A 251 9.77 30.40 -25.39
CA THR A 251 9.38 31.34 -26.45
C THR A 251 8.79 30.59 -27.64
N GLY A 252 9.38 29.44 -28.00
CA GLY A 252 8.82 28.58 -29.04
C GLY A 252 7.40 28.11 -28.70
N HIS A 253 7.14 27.68 -27.46
CA HIS A 253 5.78 27.36 -27.04
C HIS A 253 4.83 28.56 -27.13
N ARG A 254 5.25 29.76 -26.71
CA ARG A 254 4.41 30.97 -26.86
C ARG A 254 4.09 31.28 -28.32
N ILE A 255 5.03 31.08 -29.24
CA ILE A 255 4.80 31.24 -30.68
C ILE A 255 3.81 30.17 -31.18
N GLN A 256 3.96 28.91 -30.76
CA GLN A 256 2.99 27.85 -31.07
C GLN A 256 1.58 28.21 -30.59
N GLN A 257 1.44 28.68 -29.35
CA GLN A 257 0.17 29.15 -28.80
C GLN A 257 -0.40 30.35 -29.58
N PHE A 258 0.45 31.26 -30.03
CA PHE A 258 0.02 32.35 -30.91
C PHE A 258 -0.50 31.84 -32.26
N LEU A 259 0.18 30.88 -32.89
CA LEU A 259 -0.28 30.24 -34.13
C LEU A 259 -1.64 29.57 -33.95
N VAL A 260 -1.83 28.84 -32.85
CA VAL A 260 -3.13 28.23 -32.48
C VAL A 260 -4.22 29.29 -32.36
N ARG A 261 -3.96 30.41 -31.67
CA ARG A 261 -4.92 31.51 -31.53
C ARG A 261 -5.27 32.14 -32.88
N VAL A 262 -4.30 32.32 -33.77
CA VAL A 262 -4.54 32.84 -35.13
C VAL A 262 -5.38 31.86 -35.95
N LEU A 263 -5.09 30.56 -35.88
CA LEU A 263 -5.90 29.53 -36.54
C LEU A 263 -7.33 29.52 -36.03
N ARG A 264 -7.51 29.52 -34.70
CA ARG A 264 -8.82 29.58 -34.05
C ARG A 264 -9.61 30.83 -34.45
N TRP A 265 -8.96 31.99 -34.49
CA TRP A 265 -9.59 33.24 -34.96
C TRP A 265 -10.06 33.13 -36.42
N LYS A 266 -9.24 32.56 -37.30
CA LYS A 266 -9.63 32.29 -38.70
C LYS A 266 -10.79 31.29 -38.79
N GLN A 267 -10.77 30.23 -37.99
CA GLN A 267 -11.85 29.24 -37.93
C GLN A 267 -13.16 29.87 -37.46
N HIS A 268 -13.13 30.75 -36.47
CA HIS A 268 -14.32 31.50 -36.05
C HIS A 268 -14.88 32.37 -37.16
N ARG A 269 -14.03 33.05 -37.95
CA ARG A 269 -14.48 33.83 -39.10
C ARG A 269 -15.11 32.94 -40.17
N ILE A 270 -14.51 31.81 -40.47
CA ILE A 270 -15.06 30.81 -41.39
C ILE A 270 -16.44 30.35 -40.88
N LEU A 271 -16.55 29.92 -39.62
CA LEU A 271 -17.82 29.51 -39.02
C LEU A 271 -18.89 30.59 -39.11
N LYS A 272 -18.55 31.85 -38.81
CA LYS A 272 -19.49 32.98 -38.93
C LYS A 272 -19.91 33.24 -40.38
N MET A 273 -19.06 32.96 -41.37
CA MET A 273 -19.45 33.02 -42.78
C MET A 273 -20.35 31.87 -43.19
N LEU A 274 -20.06 30.64 -42.73
CA LEU A 274 -20.85 29.43 -43.00
C LEU A 274 -22.21 29.45 -42.27
N PHE A 275 -22.27 30.10 -41.12
CA PHE A 275 -23.43 30.17 -40.22
C PHE A 275 -23.59 31.60 -39.67
N PRO A 276 -24.07 32.55 -40.47
CA PRO A 276 -24.21 33.95 -40.05
C PRO A 276 -25.11 34.15 -38.83
N ASP A 277 -26.12 33.29 -38.71
CA ASP A 277 -27.20 33.39 -37.71
C ASP A 277 -27.00 32.46 -36.50
N SER A 278 -25.89 31.70 -36.42
CA SER A 278 -25.63 30.77 -35.32
C SER A 278 -24.42 31.21 -34.50
N ASP A 279 -24.64 31.52 -33.23
CA ASP A 279 -23.57 31.71 -32.24
C ASP A 279 -23.00 30.36 -31.75
N ALA A 280 -23.64 29.23 -32.08
CA ALA A 280 -23.23 27.90 -31.66
C ALA A 280 -22.33 27.19 -32.69
N VAL A 281 -21.30 26.50 -32.19
CA VAL A 281 -20.38 25.65 -32.96
C VAL A 281 -21.17 24.48 -33.54
N ALA A 282 -21.37 24.48 -34.85
CA ALA A 282 -22.09 23.44 -35.57
C ALA A 282 -21.32 22.11 -35.59
N ASP A 283 -22.04 20.99 -35.68
CA ASP A 283 -21.49 19.64 -35.85
C ASP A 283 -20.58 19.55 -37.10
N VAL A 284 -19.53 18.73 -37.00
CA VAL A 284 -18.51 18.43 -38.02
C VAL A 284 -19.13 18.13 -39.38
N SER A 285 -20.21 17.33 -39.35
CA SER A 285 -20.96 16.91 -40.53
C SER A 285 -21.56 18.10 -41.28
N VAL A 286 -22.05 19.10 -40.55
CA VAL A 286 -22.67 20.32 -41.07
C VAL A 286 -21.61 21.28 -41.62
N VAL A 287 -20.48 21.43 -40.92
CA VAL A 287 -19.37 22.25 -41.41
C VAL A 287 -18.82 21.67 -42.72
N LYS A 288 -18.64 20.35 -42.79
CA LYS A 288 -18.11 19.67 -43.98
C LYS A 288 -19.07 19.77 -45.16
N ALA A 289 -20.37 19.57 -44.95
CA ALA A 289 -21.39 19.70 -45.99
C ALA A 289 -21.43 21.14 -46.54
N LYS A 290 -21.53 22.15 -45.68
CA LYS A 290 -21.57 23.56 -46.10
C LYS A 290 -20.27 24.05 -46.75
N ALA A 291 -19.12 23.58 -46.28
CA ALA A 291 -17.85 23.92 -46.92
C ALA A 291 -17.78 23.40 -48.36
N TRP A 292 -18.37 22.22 -48.62
CA TRP A 292 -18.54 21.67 -49.96
C TRP A 292 -19.55 22.46 -50.80
N ASP A 293 -20.69 22.83 -50.21
CA ASP A 293 -21.75 23.59 -50.90
C ASP A 293 -21.28 24.99 -51.36
N LEU A 294 -20.35 25.60 -50.63
CA LEU A 294 -19.76 26.90 -50.95
C LEU A 294 -18.53 26.82 -51.85
N ASP A 295 -18.22 25.63 -52.38
CA ASP A 295 -17.08 25.36 -53.25
C ASP A 295 -15.72 25.73 -52.65
N LEU A 296 -15.64 25.83 -51.32
CA LEU A 296 -14.42 26.18 -50.59
C LEU A 296 -13.37 25.04 -50.57
N GLY A 297 -13.64 23.94 -51.30
CA GLY A 297 -12.83 22.73 -51.36
C GLY A 297 -12.25 22.38 -52.73
N GLN A 298 -12.43 23.21 -53.77
CA GLN A 298 -11.85 22.96 -55.10
C GLN A 298 -10.40 23.47 -55.27
N GLU A 299 -9.97 24.43 -54.45
CA GLU A 299 -8.56 24.83 -54.30
C GLU A 299 -8.00 24.29 -52.97
N GLU A 300 -6.67 24.19 -52.80
CA GLU A 300 -6.05 23.69 -51.56
C GLU A 300 -6.64 24.43 -50.32
N PRO A 301 -7.46 23.78 -49.50
CA PRO A 301 -8.21 24.47 -48.46
C PRO A 301 -7.24 25.08 -47.44
N SER A 302 -7.51 26.32 -47.03
CA SER A 302 -6.69 26.99 -46.01
C SER A 302 -6.50 26.08 -44.79
N LEU A 303 -5.31 26.11 -44.18
CA LEU A 303 -5.01 25.26 -43.02
C LEU A 303 -6.08 25.33 -41.92
N ALA A 304 -6.65 26.51 -41.68
CA ALA A 304 -7.73 26.72 -40.71
C ALA A 304 -9.00 25.93 -41.08
N LEU A 305 -9.43 25.99 -42.35
CA LEU A 305 -10.58 25.23 -42.87
C LEU A 305 -10.29 23.73 -42.84
N SER A 306 -9.12 23.30 -43.30
CA SER A 306 -8.69 21.90 -43.27
C SER A 306 -8.71 21.30 -41.87
N MET A 307 -8.25 22.06 -40.87
CA MET A 307 -8.31 21.67 -39.47
C MET A 307 -9.74 21.63 -38.93
N LEU A 308 -10.57 22.61 -39.30
CA LEU A 308 -11.96 22.64 -38.88
C LEU A 308 -12.75 21.44 -39.46
N ILE A 309 -12.50 21.08 -40.72
CA ILE A 309 -13.10 19.90 -41.37
C ILE A 309 -12.58 18.60 -40.73
N ARG A 310 -11.27 18.52 -40.46
CA ARG A 310 -10.63 17.31 -39.94
C ARG A 310 -11.06 16.99 -38.52
N HIS A 311 -11.02 17.98 -37.64
CA HIS A 311 -11.30 17.81 -36.21
C HIS A 311 -12.76 18.05 -35.87
N GLY A 312 -13.45 18.84 -36.70
CA GLY A 312 -14.84 19.18 -36.46
C GLY A 312 -15.08 20.14 -35.29
N CYS A 313 -14.01 20.67 -34.73
CA CYS A 313 -14.01 21.65 -33.67
C CYS A 313 -12.90 22.68 -33.93
N LEU A 314 -12.90 23.74 -33.14
CA LEU A 314 -11.82 24.72 -33.15
C LEU A 314 -10.51 24.07 -32.69
N VAL A 315 -9.41 24.45 -33.31
CA VAL A 315 -8.08 24.03 -32.86
C VAL A 315 -7.83 24.64 -31.47
N GLU A 316 -7.36 23.81 -30.55
CA GLU A 316 -7.05 24.16 -29.16
C GLU A 316 -5.59 23.90 -28.80
N SER A 317 -4.96 22.96 -29.49
CA SER A 317 -3.60 22.54 -29.23
C SER A 317 -2.77 22.61 -30.51
N TYR A 318 -1.48 22.93 -30.34
CA TYR A 318 -0.54 22.89 -31.46
C TYR A 318 -0.38 21.46 -32.00
N GLY A 319 -0.56 20.44 -31.17
CA GLY A 319 -0.50 19.03 -31.57
C GLY A 319 -1.49 18.66 -32.69
N GLN A 320 -2.64 19.34 -32.72
CA GLN A 320 -3.70 19.09 -33.70
C GLN A 320 -3.34 19.54 -35.12
N VAL A 321 -2.33 20.40 -35.28
CA VAL A 321 -1.84 20.90 -36.57
C VAL A 321 -1.16 19.76 -37.35
N PRO A 322 -1.32 19.64 -38.68
CA PRO A 322 -0.69 18.58 -39.48
C PRO A 322 0.82 18.53 -39.27
N PHE A 323 1.38 17.32 -39.31
CA PHE A 323 2.80 17.08 -39.06
C PHE A 323 3.69 17.96 -39.95
N ASP A 324 3.47 18.00 -41.26
CA ASP A 324 4.32 18.76 -42.19
C ASP A 324 4.30 20.27 -41.89
N THR A 325 3.12 20.81 -41.57
CA THR A 325 2.99 22.22 -41.16
C THR A 325 3.69 22.48 -39.84
N ARG A 326 3.53 21.59 -38.84
CA ARG A 326 4.24 21.72 -37.57
C ARG A 326 5.73 21.69 -37.77
N HIS A 327 6.23 20.72 -38.56
CA HIS A 327 7.64 20.57 -38.85
C HIS A 327 8.23 21.83 -39.52
N ALA A 328 7.54 22.38 -40.53
CA ALA A 328 7.96 23.62 -41.18
C ALA A 328 8.00 24.82 -40.20
N ALA A 329 6.98 24.97 -39.36
CA ALA A 329 6.93 26.04 -38.36
C ALA A 329 7.98 25.85 -37.25
N GLU A 330 8.16 24.64 -36.74
CA GLU A 330 9.18 24.30 -35.73
C GLU A 330 10.58 24.55 -36.29
N LYS A 331 10.86 24.16 -37.55
CA LYS A 331 12.12 24.47 -38.24
C LYS A 331 12.36 25.98 -38.33
N PHE A 332 11.37 26.75 -38.78
CA PHE A 332 11.47 28.20 -38.86
C PHE A 332 11.73 28.85 -37.51
N ILE A 333 11.02 28.42 -36.46
CA ILE A 333 11.22 28.93 -35.09
C ILE A 333 12.63 28.59 -34.60
N ALA A 334 13.09 27.36 -34.83
CA ALA A 334 14.41 26.93 -34.43
C ALA A 334 15.51 27.74 -35.11
N GLU A 335 15.45 27.93 -36.43
CA GLU A 335 16.37 28.75 -37.22
C GLU A 335 16.35 30.24 -36.82
N SER A 336 15.18 30.74 -36.39
CA SER A 336 15.04 32.12 -35.95
C SER A 336 15.62 32.37 -34.56
N LEU A 337 15.47 31.40 -33.64
CA LEU A 337 15.96 31.50 -32.27
C LEU A 337 17.42 31.07 -32.10
N SER A 338 17.95 30.22 -33.00
CA SER A 338 19.31 29.67 -32.90
C SER A 338 20.44 30.64 -33.28
N LYS A 339 20.12 31.80 -33.87
CA LYS A 339 21.10 32.82 -34.28
C LYS A 339 21.87 33.49 -33.12
N ILE A 340 21.53 33.17 -31.88
CA ILE A 340 22.20 33.68 -30.68
C ILE A 340 23.35 32.73 -30.31
N HIS A 341 24.52 32.93 -30.90
CA HIS A 341 25.73 32.25 -30.47
C HIS A 341 26.21 32.83 -29.14
N ALA A 342 26.20 32.02 -28.09
CA ALA A 342 26.91 32.31 -26.85
C ALA A 342 28.24 31.54 -26.87
N GLU A 343 29.31 32.15 -26.36
CA GLU A 343 30.57 31.44 -26.11
C GLU A 343 30.30 30.22 -25.21
N ARG A 344 30.88 29.08 -25.57
CA ARG A 344 30.70 27.82 -24.85
C ARG A 344 31.60 27.82 -23.63
N ASP A 345 31.00 28.00 -22.47
CA ASP A 345 31.64 27.77 -21.17
C ASP A 345 31.57 26.26 -20.88
N GLU A 346 32.68 25.56 -21.09
CA GLU A 346 32.75 24.09 -20.95
C GLU A 346 32.41 23.63 -19.53
N GLU A 347 32.79 24.39 -18.51
CA GLU A 347 32.54 24.01 -17.12
C GLU A 347 31.05 24.15 -16.77
N LEU A 348 30.39 25.23 -17.22
CA LEU A 348 28.93 25.36 -17.09
C LEU A 348 28.19 24.26 -17.85
N HIS A 349 28.69 23.86 -19.01
CA HIS A 349 28.10 22.76 -19.77
C HIS A 349 28.21 21.42 -19.04
N ASN A 350 29.38 21.12 -18.45
CA ASN A 350 29.58 19.94 -17.61
C ASN A 350 28.66 19.96 -16.38
N PHE A 351 28.47 21.13 -15.76
CA PHE A 351 27.53 21.29 -14.64
C PHE A 351 26.08 21.05 -15.06
N LEU A 352 25.66 21.56 -16.23
CA LEU A 352 24.33 21.35 -16.78
C LEU A 352 24.06 19.87 -17.08
N GLU A 353 25.03 19.17 -17.67
CA GLU A 353 24.95 17.72 -17.90
C GLU A 353 24.84 16.96 -16.58
N HIS A 354 25.64 17.34 -15.57
CA HIS A 354 25.56 16.76 -14.23
C HIS A 354 24.19 16.99 -13.59
N ALA A 355 23.67 18.23 -13.60
CA ALA A 355 22.38 18.55 -13.00
C ALA A 355 21.22 17.78 -13.65
N SER A 356 21.32 17.51 -14.96
CA SER A 356 20.34 16.71 -15.71
C SER A 356 20.44 15.21 -15.39
N LYS A 357 21.66 14.65 -15.34
CA LYS A 357 21.89 13.20 -15.11
C LYS A 357 21.82 12.80 -13.65
N HIS A 358 22.24 13.67 -12.74
CA HIS A 358 22.35 13.42 -11.31
C HIS A 358 21.59 14.46 -10.47
N PRO A 359 20.28 14.67 -10.71
CA PRO A 359 19.50 15.66 -9.97
C PRO A 359 19.57 15.37 -8.47
N GLY A 360 19.81 16.40 -7.67
CA GLY A 360 19.95 16.30 -6.22
C GLY A 360 21.31 15.82 -5.72
N ARG A 361 22.29 15.53 -6.60
CA ARG A 361 23.67 15.21 -6.20
C ARG A 361 24.58 16.44 -6.35
N PRO A 362 25.50 16.68 -5.40
CA PRO A 362 26.47 17.76 -5.51
C PRO A 362 27.40 17.56 -6.72
N PHE A 363 27.74 18.66 -7.39
CA PHE A 363 28.67 18.64 -8.52
C PHE A 363 30.09 18.43 -8.01
N LYS A 364 30.85 17.54 -8.66
CA LYS A 364 32.20 17.11 -8.23
C LYS A 364 32.27 16.70 -6.74
N ALA A 365 31.17 16.14 -6.20
CA ALA A 365 31.05 15.77 -4.78
C ALA A 365 31.28 16.95 -3.79
N SER A 366 31.05 18.20 -4.23
CA SER A 366 31.22 19.40 -3.40
C SER A 366 29.96 20.27 -3.43
N GLN A 367 29.29 20.42 -2.29
CA GLN A 367 28.14 21.31 -2.17
C GLN A 367 28.50 22.78 -2.41
N VAL A 368 29.71 23.19 -2.01
CA VAL A 368 30.20 24.55 -2.21
C VAL A 368 30.36 24.82 -3.70
N GLU A 369 31.00 23.90 -4.43
CA GLU A 369 31.19 24.02 -5.87
C GLU A 369 29.86 23.95 -6.62
N HIS A 370 28.95 23.06 -6.21
CA HIS A 370 27.60 22.99 -6.78
C HIS A 370 26.87 24.34 -6.65
N LYS A 371 26.86 24.94 -5.46
CA LYS A 371 26.20 26.24 -5.22
C LYS A 371 26.87 27.37 -6.00
N ALA A 372 28.21 27.38 -6.08
CA ALA A 372 28.95 28.35 -6.89
C ALA A 372 28.60 28.23 -8.38
N MET A 373 28.51 27.00 -8.91
CA MET A 373 28.13 26.73 -10.30
C MET A 373 26.67 27.08 -10.58
N LEU A 374 25.76 26.87 -9.63
CA LEU A 374 24.37 27.31 -9.74
C LEU A 374 24.28 28.84 -9.84
N LEU A 375 24.97 29.58 -8.96
CA LEU A 375 25.02 31.05 -9.01
C LEU A 375 25.65 31.56 -10.32
N ARG A 376 26.75 30.94 -10.76
CA ARG A 376 27.38 31.25 -12.05
C ARG A 376 26.43 30.99 -13.21
N SER A 377 25.64 29.92 -13.15
CA SER A 377 24.64 29.60 -14.17
C SER A 377 23.51 30.64 -14.22
N MET A 378 23.06 31.15 -13.07
CA MET A 378 22.07 32.23 -12.98
C MET A 378 22.59 33.55 -13.57
N ALA A 379 23.89 33.83 -13.44
CA ALA A 379 24.54 35.01 -14.02
C ALA A 379 24.94 34.84 -15.50
N SER A 380 25.01 33.60 -15.98
CA SER A 380 25.52 33.27 -17.31
C SER A 380 24.60 33.77 -18.44
N ARG A 381 25.17 33.97 -19.63
CA ARG A 381 24.43 34.23 -20.88
C ARG A 381 24.23 32.97 -21.73
N SER A 382 24.95 31.88 -21.46
CA SER A 382 24.91 30.62 -22.22
C SER A 382 23.91 29.61 -21.63
N VAL A 383 23.65 29.68 -20.33
CA VAL A 383 22.70 28.81 -19.60
C VAL A 383 21.52 29.64 -19.08
N ARG A 384 20.37 29.00 -18.91
CA ARG A 384 19.17 29.59 -18.33
C ARG A 384 18.57 28.64 -17.30
N LEU A 385 18.32 29.19 -16.12
CA LEU A 385 17.42 28.59 -15.15
C LEU A 385 15.99 29.01 -15.53
N VAL A 386 15.13 28.05 -15.78
CA VAL A 386 13.69 28.22 -15.96
C VAL A 386 13.02 27.71 -14.70
N TRP A 387 12.07 28.44 -14.15
CA TRP A 387 11.37 28.02 -12.94
C TRP A 387 10.65 26.69 -13.12
N ARG A 388 10.73 25.81 -12.11
CA ARG A 388 10.11 24.47 -12.13
C ARG A 388 8.62 24.56 -12.41
N SER A 389 7.90 25.51 -11.82
CA SER A 389 6.46 25.72 -12.08
C SER A 389 6.15 25.96 -13.56
N VAL A 390 7.07 26.57 -14.30
CA VAL A 390 6.95 26.79 -15.74
C VAL A 390 7.30 25.52 -16.52
N VAL A 391 8.35 24.80 -16.12
CA VAL A 391 8.79 23.61 -16.84
C VAL A 391 7.84 22.43 -16.62
N GLU A 392 7.22 22.29 -15.45
CA GLU A 392 6.32 21.19 -15.12
C GLU A 392 5.07 21.13 -16.01
N SER A 393 4.61 22.24 -16.60
CA SER A 393 3.52 22.23 -17.58
C SER A 393 3.87 21.46 -18.86
N PHE A 394 5.17 21.28 -19.13
CA PHE A 394 5.68 20.52 -20.27
C PHE A 394 6.03 19.08 -19.92
N CYS A 395 5.97 18.72 -18.64
CA CYS A 395 6.17 17.34 -18.21
C CYS A 395 5.13 16.48 -18.94
N GLN A 396 5.50 15.28 -19.35
CA GLN A 396 4.64 14.35 -20.08
C GLN A 396 4.20 13.22 -19.14
N HIS A 397 5.15 12.63 -18.39
CA HIS A 397 4.82 11.69 -17.33
C HIS A 397 4.15 12.40 -16.17
N ARG A 398 2.87 12.07 -15.97
CA ARG A 398 2.09 12.48 -14.81
C ARG A 398 2.32 11.53 -13.65
N TYR A 399 2.07 12.01 -12.45
CA TYR A 399 2.08 11.19 -11.24
C TYR A 399 1.09 11.72 -10.20
N LEU A 400 0.67 10.82 -9.30
CA LEU A 400 -0.05 11.14 -8.07
C LEU A 400 0.94 11.14 -6.91
N THR A 401 0.77 12.01 -5.92
CA THR A 401 1.71 12.11 -4.79
C THR A 401 1.01 11.84 -3.48
N ILE A 402 1.62 11.04 -2.61
CA ILE A 402 1.16 10.81 -1.25
C ILE A 402 2.29 11.11 -0.28
N ALA A 403 2.04 12.01 0.67
CA ALA A 403 2.94 12.27 1.79
C ALA A 403 2.71 11.26 2.91
N TRP A 404 3.76 10.85 3.59
CA TRP A 404 3.67 10.00 4.79
C TRP A 404 4.90 10.20 5.69
N THR A 405 4.73 9.96 6.98
CA THR A 405 5.83 10.06 7.95
C THR A 405 6.34 8.66 8.29
N ARG A 406 7.66 8.47 8.21
CA ARG A 406 8.34 7.21 8.51
C ARG A 406 8.22 6.85 10.00
N ARG A 407 7.88 5.60 10.31
CA ARG A 407 7.79 5.06 11.69
C ARG A 407 8.93 4.13 12.05
N ALA A 408 9.56 3.48 11.08
CA ALA A 408 10.72 2.61 11.28
C ALA A 408 11.94 3.10 10.49
N PRO A 409 13.17 2.95 11.03
CA PRO A 409 14.38 3.36 10.33
C PRO A 409 14.58 2.57 9.02
N LEU A 410 15.08 3.25 7.99
CA LEU A 410 15.53 2.61 6.75
C LEU A 410 17.03 2.31 6.85
N PHE A 411 17.36 1.04 7.10
CA PHE A 411 18.74 0.59 7.21
C PHE A 411 19.33 0.16 5.86
N TYR A 412 20.56 0.60 5.61
CA TYR A 412 21.41 0.19 4.51
C TYR A 412 22.66 -0.51 5.04
N LEU A 413 23.07 -1.60 4.42
CA LEU A 413 24.33 -2.27 4.74
C LEU A 413 25.32 -1.98 3.61
N PRO A 414 26.32 -1.09 3.80
CA PRO A 414 27.36 -0.82 2.79
C PRO A 414 28.11 -2.08 2.36
N ASP A 415 28.75 -2.05 1.19
CA ASP A 415 29.46 -3.23 0.69
C ASP A 415 30.66 -3.55 1.58
N GLY A 416 30.80 -4.80 1.98
CA GLY A 416 31.84 -5.24 2.92
C GLY A 416 31.72 -4.72 4.36
N ALA A 417 30.71 -3.91 4.69
CA ALA A 417 30.50 -3.42 6.04
C ALA A 417 29.82 -4.47 6.94
N GLN A 418 30.06 -4.37 8.24
CA GLN A 418 29.36 -5.14 9.28
C GLN A 418 28.23 -4.34 9.94
N GLU A 419 28.34 -3.01 9.93
CA GLU A 419 27.39 -2.10 10.56
C GLU A 419 26.42 -1.49 9.54
N PHE A 420 25.19 -1.22 10.01
CA PHE A 420 24.17 -0.59 9.19
C PHE A 420 24.25 0.94 9.30
N GLU A 421 24.02 1.60 8.18
CA GLU A 421 23.76 3.03 8.10
C GLU A 421 22.25 3.28 8.12
N VAL A 422 21.83 4.31 8.86
CA VAL A 422 20.44 4.80 8.84
C VAL A 422 20.32 5.85 7.75
N LEU A 423 19.72 5.49 6.61
CA LEU A 423 19.50 6.44 5.51
C LEU A 423 18.29 7.35 5.79
N ARG A 424 17.30 6.82 6.51
CA ARG A 424 16.09 7.54 6.93
C ARG A 424 15.74 7.17 8.36
N ALA A 425 15.68 8.17 9.24
CA ALA A 425 15.27 7.99 10.61
C ALA A 425 13.74 7.99 10.75
N PRO A 426 13.15 7.37 11.79
CA PRO A 426 11.77 7.61 12.17
C PRO A 426 11.48 9.12 12.32
N GLY A 427 10.28 9.54 11.93
CA GLY A 427 9.89 10.95 11.88
C GLY A 427 10.31 11.68 10.60
N SER A 428 11.04 11.03 9.69
CA SER A 428 11.32 11.60 8.36
C SER A 428 10.04 11.73 7.54
N GLU A 429 9.82 12.89 6.95
CA GLU A 429 8.74 13.12 5.99
C GLU A 429 9.13 12.54 4.63
N GLU A 430 8.30 11.64 4.14
CA GLU A 430 8.50 10.90 2.90
C GLU A 430 7.36 11.21 1.94
N LEU A 431 7.62 10.95 0.67
CA LEU A 431 6.62 11.07 -0.39
C LEU A 431 6.70 9.83 -1.27
N THR A 432 5.56 9.32 -1.72
CA THR A 432 5.50 8.39 -2.84
C THR A 432 4.90 9.09 -4.05
N ARG A 433 5.57 8.99 -5.20
CA ARG A 433 5.05 9.43 -6.51
C ARG A 433 4.62 8.20 -7.31
N PHE A 434 3.31 8.01 -7.45
CA PHE A 434 2.72 6.95 -8.27
C PHE A 434 2.65 7.40 -9.72
N ARG A 435 3.37 6.71 -10.59
CA ARG A 435 3.36 6.95 -12.05
C ARG A 435 3.08 5.66 -12.77
N LYS A 436 2.38 5.73 -13.90
CA LYS A 436 2.19 4.54 -14.72
C LYS A 436 3.54 3.94 -15.16
N ASN A 437 3.62 2.62 -15.17
CA ASN A 437 4.71 1.91 -15.82
C ASN A 437 4.44 1.86 -17.33
N VAL A 438 5.37 2.38 -18.12
CA VAL A 438 5.31 2.32 -19.59
C VAL A 438 5.18 0.88 -20.07
N PHE A 439 5.72 -0.06 -19.31
CA PHE A 439 5.75 -1.49 -19.61
C PHE A 439 4.93 -2.27 -18.59
N ALA A 440 3.60 -2.22 -18.69
CA ALA A 440 2.72 -2.91 -17.74
C ALA A 440 2.95 -4.44 -17.72
N TYR A 441 3.00 -5.02 -16.51
CA TYR A 441 3.05 -6.47 -16.24
C TYR A 441 1.81 -6.97 -15.47
N GLY A 442 0.85 -6.09 -15.23
CA GLY A 442 -0.39 -6.35 -14.54
C GLY A 442 -1.44 -5.29 -14.91
N PRO A 443 -2.72 -5.52 -14.56
CA PRO A 443 -3.72 -4.47 -14.66
C PRO A 443 -3.32 -3.32 -13.72
N SER A 444 -3.54 -2.09 -14.18
CA SER A 444 -3.19 -0.88 -13.45
C SER A 444 -1.73 -0.86 -12.96
N HIS A 445 -0.80 -1.41 -13.75
CA HIS A 445 0.60 -1.52 -13.33
C HIS A 445 1.33 -0.18 -13.35
N ALA A 446 1.85 0.21 -12.18
CA ALA A 446 2.56 1.46 -11.97
C ALA A 446 3.85 1.25 -11.17
N LEU A 447 4.57 2.36 -10.98
CA LEU A 447 5.72 2.46 -10.09
C LEU A 447 5.41 3.49 -9.00
N GLY A 448 5.59 3.13 -7.74
CA GLY A 448 5.64 4.08 -6.64
C GLY A 448 7.08 4.50 -6.40
N GLN A 449 7.49 5.70 -6.81
CA GLN A 449 8.85 6.18 -6.61
C GLN A 449 8.99 6.91 -5.29
N SER A 450 10.13 6.73 -4.62
CA SER A 450 10.43 7.58 -3.47
C SER A 450 10.60 9.03 -3.91
N GLY A 451 9.98 9.93 -3.15
CA GLY A 451 10.27 11.34 -3.22
C GLY A 451 11.64 11.67 -2.67
N GLY A 452 12.20 10.76 -1.85
CA GLY A 452 13.57 10.82 -1.44
C GLY A 452 13.84 11.99 -0.51
N GLY A 453 13.04 12.20 0.53
CA GLY A 453 13.23 13.32 1.46
C GLY A 453 13.24 14.74 0.84
N TRP A 454 12.83 14.89 -0.44
CA TRP A 454 12.86 16.15 -1.16
C TRP A 454 11.63 17.05 -0.94
N ILE A 455 11.88 18.31 -1.31
CA ILE A 455 11.16 19.60 -1.23
C ILE A 455 9.69 19.64 -1.74
N ASP A 456 8.99 18.52 -1.91
CA ASP A 456 7.57 18.57 -2.32
C ASP A 456 6.61 18.45 -1.11
N GLY A 457 7.12 18.52 0.12
CA GLY A 457 6.28 18.62 1.32
C GLY A 457 5.40 19.89 1.28
N GLN A 458 4.25 19.86 1.94
CA GLN A 458 3.23 20.95 1.92
C GLN A 458 3.75 22.38 2.14
N ARG A 459 4.93 22.54 2.74
CA ARG A 459 5.60 23.83 2.99
C ARG A 459 6.15 24.52 1.74
N TRP A 460 6.32 23.81 0.63
CA TRP A 460 7.03 24.32 -0.54
C TRP A 460 6.08 24.41 -1.74
N GLN A 461 5.46 25.58 -1.89
CA GLN A 461 4.49 25.85 -2.95
C GLN A 461 5.18 26.39 -4.21
N PRO A 462 4.56 26.27 -5.40
CA PRO A 462 4.95 27.02 -6.59
C PRO A 462 5.23 28.50 -6.25
N GLY A 463 6.33 29.03 -6.80
CA GLY A 463 6.84 30.37 -6.50
C GLY A 463 7.82 30.45 -5.32
N SER A 464 7.92 29.43 -4.46
CA SER A 464 8.97 29.37 -3.43
C SER A 464 10.32 28.98 -4.05
N LEU A 465 11.42 29.58 -3.59
CA LEU A 465 12.76 29.29 -4.13
C LEU A 465 13.11 27.79 -4.09
N MET A 466 12.63 27.11 -3.06
CA MET A 466 12.95 25.70 -2.81
C MET A 466 12.21 24.82 -3.80
N TYR A 467 10.91 25.05 -4.00
CA TYR A 467 10.17 24.37 -5.06
C TYR A 467 10.75 24.69 -6.44
N GLU A 468 11.01 25.97 -6.73
CA GLU A 468 11.42 26.41 -8.08
C GLU A 468 12.81 25.93 -8.51
N LEU A 469 13.76 25.91 -7.58
CA LEU A 469 15.08 25.36 -7.84
C LEU A 469 15.07 23.84 -7.76
N GLY A 470 14.19 23.26 -6.94
CA GLY A 470 14.02 21.82 -6.84
C GLY A 470 15.38 21.14 -6.84
N PRO A 471 15.55 20.04 -7.63
CA PRO A 471 16.78 19.37 -8.02
C PRO A 471 18.12 19.95 -7.60
N LEU A 472 18.26 21.21 -7.98
CA LEU A 472 19.49 21.98 -8.04
C LEU A 472 19.98 22.45 -6.69
N LEU A 473 19.17 22.36 -5.63
CA LEU A 473 19.61 22.81 -4.31
C LEU A 473 20.42 21.77 -3.55
N CYS A 474 20.32 20.49 -3.92
CA CYS A 474 21.01 19.38 -3.26
C CYS A 474 20.90 19.45 -1.71
N VAL A 475 19.70 19.70 -1.19
CA VAL A 475 19.48 19.92 0.26
C VAL A 475 19.78 18.64 1.07
N ASP A 476 19.41 17.49 0.52
CA ASP A 476 19.71 16.17 1.07
C ASP A 476 20.33 15.31 -0.03
N GLU A 477 21.55 14.82 0.18
CA GLU A 477 22.24 13.93 -0.76
C GLU A 477 21.73 12.50 -0.66
N ASN A 478 21.19 12.11 0.51
CA ASN A 478 20.56 10.81 0.72
C ASN A 478 19.14 10.77 0.18
N ALA A 479 18.73 11.86 -0.45
CA ALA A 479 17.48 11.98 -1.13
C ALA A 479 17.17 10.81 -2.04
N LYS A 480 18.05 10.62 -3.00
CA LYS A 480 17.94 9.54 -3.96
C LYS A 480 18.42 8.26 -3.32
N LEU A 481 17.45 7.42 -3.00
CA LEU A 481 17.66 6.09 -2.48
C LEU A 481 17.89 5.11 -3.65
N PRO A 482 18.92 4.26 -3.60
CA PRO A 482 19.09 3.20 -4.59
C PRO A 482 17.98 2.14 -4.42
N ASN A 483 17.63 1.45 -5.50
CA ASN A 483 16.74 0.29 -5.42
C ASN A 483 17.50 -0.99 -5.05
N HIS A 484 18.71 -1.13 -5.58
CA HIS A 484 19.53 -2.32 -5.35
C HIS A 484 20.08 -2.33 -3.92
N TYR A 485 20.01 -3.49 -3.27
CA TYR A 485 20.47 -3.73 -1.89
C TYR A 485 19.73 -2.93 -0.79
N LEU A 486 18.65 -2.23 -1.13
CA LEU A 486 17.87 -1.41 -0.20
C LEU A 486 16.37 -1.72 -0.32
N THR A 487 15.88 -2.62 0.53
CA THR A 487 14.45 -2.99 0.60
C THR A 487 13.73 -2.08 1.59
N ASP A 488 12.80 -1.23 1.12
CA ASP A 488 12.04 -0.32 1.98
C ASP A 488 10.68 -0.91 2.35
N ILE A 489 10.68 -1.70 3.42
CA ILE A 489 9.51 -2.45 3.91
C ILE A 489 8.34 -1.52 4.25
N GLU A 490 8.61 -0.41 4.96
CA GLU A 490 7.56 0.54 5.32
C GLU A 490 6.94 1.17 4.08
N LYS A 491 7.74 1.56 3.08
CA LYS A 491 7.20 2.12 1.85
C LYS A 491 6.29 1.13 1.10
N ILE A 492 6.68 -0.14 0.99
CA ILE A 492 5.85 -1.19 0.37
C ILE A 492 4.48 -1.23 1.08
N ILE A 493 4.48 -1.32 2.41
CA ILE A 493 3.23 -1.37 3.19
C ILE A 493 2.40 -0.08 3.02
N ARG A 494 3.03 1.09 3.13
CA ARG A 494 2.38 2.40 2.99
C ARG A 494 1.74 2.57 1.63
N ASP A 495 2.43 2.18 0.57
CA ASP A 495 1.91 2.29 -0.79
C ASP A 495 0.68 1.37 -0.96
N CYS A 496 0.74 0.13 -0.49
CA CYS A 496 -0.41 -0.79 -0.56
C CYS A 496 -1.61 -0.23 0.20
N MET A 497 -1.40 0.21 1.44
CA MET A 497 -2.46 0.81 2.24
C MET A 497 -3.05 2.03 1.55
N ALA A 498 -2.23 2.94 1.03
CA ALA A 498 -2.71 4.19 0.42
C ALA A 498 -3.46 4.00 -0.90
N LEU A 499 -3.45 2.78 -1.46
CA LEU A 499 -4.16 2.40 -2.69
C LEU A 499 -5.31 1.42 -2.45
N CYS A 500 -5.54 0.98 -1.21
CA CYS A 500 -6.59 0.02 -0.85
C CYS A 500 -7.58 0.60 0.17
N PRO A 501 -8.88 0.27 0.04
CA PRO A 501 -9.90 0.66 1.02
C PRO A 501 -9.62 0.02 2.38
N ASP A 502 -9.97 0.72 3.47
CA ASP A 502 -10.01 0.09 4.80
C ASP A 502 -11.25 -0.81 4.90
N GLY A 503 -11.15 -1.97 5.54
CA GLY A 503 -12.30 -2.89 5.70
C GLY A 503 -12.63 -3.76 4.49
N GLY A 504 -11.86 -3.67 3.41
CA GLY A 504 -11.93 -4.62 2.30
C GLY A 504 -13.02 -4.30 1.27
N THR A 505 -13.52 -5.32 0.57
CA THR A 505 -14.44 -5.14 -0.56
C THR A 505 -15.84 -4.66 -0.14
N SER A 506 -16.31 -5.06 1.05
CA SER A 506 -17.63 -4.65 1.57
C SER A 506 -17.72 -3.15 1.85
N ASP A 507 -16.61 -2.56 2.27
CA ASP A 507 -16.51 -1.16 2.69
C ASP A 507 -15.99 -0.24 1.56
N ALA A 508 -15.53 -0.83 0.45
CA ALA A 508 -15.04 -0.11 -0.72
C ALA A 508 -16.11 0.85 -1.30
N LEU A 509 -15.66 2.04 -1.66
CA LEU A 509 -16.44 3.02 -2.40
C LEU A 509 -16.48 2.65 -3.90
N PRO A 510 -17.53 3.05 -4.63
CA PRO A 510 -17.62 2.82 -6.07
C PRO A 510 -16.36 3.29 -6.83
N GLY A 511 -15.72 2.36 -7.53
CA GLY A 511 -14.50 2.61 -8.31
C GLY A 511 -13.18 2.35 -7.56
N GLU A 512 -13.21 2.11 -6.25
CA GLU A 512 -12.02 1.62 -5.54
C GLU A 512 -11.71 0.16 -5.94
N ALA A 513 -10.43 -0.17 -5.90
CA ALA A 513 -9.91 -1.51 -6.18
C ALA A 513 -8.79 -1.85 -5.19
N MET A 514 -8.48 -3.14 -5.07
CA MET A 514 -7.34 -3.62 -4.31
C MET A 514 -6.09 -3.62 -5.17
N HIS A 515 -5.00 -3.21 -4.56
CA HIS A 515 -3.69 -3.13 -5.18
C HIS A 515 -2.69 -3.86 -4.31
N ASP A 516 -1.85 -4.64 -4.97
CA ASP A 516 -0.65 -5.15 -4.35
C ASP A 516 0.53 -4.24 -4.68
N THR A 517 1.50 -4.24 -3.77
CA THR A 517 2.75 -3.53 -3.97
C THR A 517 3.91 -4.43 -3.61
N GLY A 518 5.03 -4.29 -4.29
CA GLY A 518 6.23 -5.03 -3.95
C GLY A 518 7.49 -4.39 -4.48
N GLN A 519 8.64 -4.94 -4.08
CA GLN A 519 9.93 -4.50 -4.58
C GLN A 519 10.68 -5.71 -5.15
N ASN A 520 11.22 -5.54 -6.36
CA ASN A 520 12.00 -6.58 -7.02
C ASN A 520 13.38 -6.72 -6.37
N PRO A 521 13.88 -7.96 -6.20
CA PRO A 521 15.30 -8.20 -5.92
C PRO A 521 16.20 -7.56 -6.98
N VAL A 522 17.46 -7.32 -6.63
CA VAL A 522 18.53 -6.73 -7.44
C VAL A 522 18.58 -7.36 -8.83
N VAL A 523 18.54 -8.68 -8.88
CA VAL A 523 18.69 -9.43 -10.13
C VAL A 523 17.50 -9.24 -11.08
N ALA A 524 16.30 -9.07 -10.53
CA ALA A 524 15.05 -8.93 -11.27
C ALA A 524 14.71 -7.47 -11.59
N SER A 525 15.40 -6.51 -10.95
CA SER A 525 15.26 -5.09 -11.25
C SER A 525 16.29 -4.62 -12.27
N SER A 526 15.83 -4.12 -13.42
CA SER A 526 16.67 -3.40 -14.38
C SER A 526 17.03 -1.98 -13.93
N ILE A 527 16.40 -1.48 -12.86
CA ILE A 527 16.54 -0.13 -12.35
C ILE A 527 17.21 -0.20 -10.96
N GLY A 528 18.51 0.05 -10.93
CA GLY A 528 19.30 -0.02 -9.70
C GLY A 528 19.40 1.27 -8.91
N GLN A 529 19.41 2.42 -9.60
CA GLN A 529 19.76 3.71 -9.01
C GLN A 529 18.58 4.43 -8.32
N THR A 530 17.35 4.03 -8.62
CA THR A 530 16.14 4.73 -8.14
C THR A 530 15.21 3.77 -7.44
N GLN A 531 15.05 3.93 -6.12
CA GLN A 531 14.13 3.14 -5.32
C GLN A 531 12.69 3.31 -5.80
N HIS A 532 12.02 2.18 -6.03
CA HIS A 532 10.64 2.15 -6.47
C HIS A 532 9.95 0.86 -6.03
N THR A 533 8.65 0.95 -5.84
CA THR A 533 7.74 -0.20 -5.68
C THR A 533 7.04 -0.48 -7.00
N GLN A 534 6.80 -1.76 -7.29
CA GLN A 534 5.90 -2.23 -8.34
C GLN A 534 4.49 -2.26 -7.76
N VAL A 535 3.52 -1.67 -8.44
CA VAL A 535 2.13 -1.59 -7.98
C VAL A 535 1.23 -2.18 -9.03
N SER A 536 0.39 -3.17 -8.72
CA SER A 536 -0.60 -3.70 -9.66
C SER A 536 -1.96 -3.87 -8.99
N LYS A 537 -3.03 -3.81 -9.78
CA LYS A 537 -4.36 -4.20 -9.30
C LYS A 537 -4.42 -5.70 -9.08
N ALA A 538 -4.59 -6.09 -7.82
CA ALA A 538 -4.83 -7.45 -7.38
C ALA A 538 -5.19 -7.47 -5.89
N SER A 539 -6.05 -8.42 -5.50
CA SER A 539 -6.21 -8.82 -4.09
C SER A 539 -5.28 -9.99 -3.75
N ALA A 540 -5.12 -10.26 -2.45
CA ALA A 540 -4.41 -11.44 -1.97
C ALA A 540 -5.06 -12.75 -2.47
N GLU A 541 -6.38 -12.79 -2.56
CA GLU A 541 -7.18 -13.93 -3.01
C GLU A 541 -6.92 -14.31 -4.47
N GLU A 542 -6.45 -13.37 -5.30
CA GLU A 542 -6.06 -13.65 -6.69
C GLU A 542 -4.77 -14.49 -6.80
N PHE A 543 -4.00 -14.60 -5.72
CA PHE A 543 -2.74 -15.33 -5.64
C PHE A 543 -2.79 -16.36 -4.49
N PRO A 544 -3.25 -17.60 -4.76
CA PRO A 544 -3.41 -18.63 -3.73
C PRO A 544 -2.18 -18.85 -2.84
N LEU A 545 -0.96 -18.69 -3.39
CA LEU A 545 0.28 -18.80 -2.64
C LEU A 545 0.37 -17.77 -1.49
N VAL A 546 -0.11 -16.54 -1.69
CA VAL A 546 -0.12 -15.47 -0.68
C VAL A 546 -1.03 -15.82 0.51
N MET A 547 -2.06 -16.64 0.24
CA MET A 547 -3.06 -17.06 1.22
C MET A 547 -2.70 -18.37 1.95
N GLU A 548 -1.63 -19.04 1.54
CA GLU A 548 -1.18 -20.27 2.19
C GLU A 548 -0.81 -20.03 3.65
N LYS A 549 -1.06 -21.06 4.47
CA LYS A 549 -0.79 -21.06 5.90
C LYS A 549 -0.06 -22.36 6.25
N SER A 550 0.94 -22.27 7.12
CA SER A 550 1.68 -23.42 7.62
C SER A 550 1.42 -23.62 9.11
N SER A 551 1.74 -22.62 9.94
CA SER A 551 1.52 -22.66 11.39
C SER A 551 1.33 -21.23 11.93
N PRO A 552 0.26 -20.54 11.50
CA PRO A 552 0.04 -19.14 11.81
C PRO A 552 -0.11 -18.92 13.33
N ARG A 553 0.54 -17.87 13.85
CA ARG A 553 0.49 -17.51 15.26
C ARG A 553 0.04 -16.06 15.43
N TRP A 554 -0.96 -15.87 16.27
CA TRP A 554 -1.36 -14.54 16.71
C TRP A 554 -0.27 -13.91 17.58
N CYS A 555 0.07 -12.65 17.32
CA CYS A 555 0.97 -11.83 18.10
C CYS A 555 0.24 -10.54 18.50
N SER A 556 -0.20 -10.46 19.76
CA SER A 556 -0.95 -9.33 20.28
C SER A 556 -0.17 -8.02 20.25
N GLN A 557 1.16 -8.04 20.41
CA GLN A 557 2.00 -6.83 20.39
C GLN A 557 2.06 -6.15 19.01
N MET A 558 1.85 -6.92 17.95
CA MET A 558 1.81 -6.42 16.57
C MET A 558 0.39 -6.34 16.02
N ASP A 559 -0.61 -6.79 16.79
CA ASP A 559 -1.98 -7.00 16.31
C ASP A 559 -2.01 -7.72 14.96
N ALA A 560 -1.27 -8.84 14.89
CA ALA A 560 -0.99 -9.52 13.63
C ALA A 560 -0.88 -11.04 13.79
N ILE A 561 -1.21 -11.76 12.72
CA ILE A 561 -0.90 -13.17 12.55
C ILE A 561 0.44 -13.27 11.82
N ILE A 562 1.42 -13.95 12.42
CA ILE A 562 2.72 -14.22 11.81
C ILE A 562 2.81 -15.71 11.45
N ASP A 563 3.28 -16.00 10.25
CA ASP A 563 3.46 -17.37 9.75
C ASP A 563 4.79 -17.51 9.00
N ILE A 564 5.33 -18.73 8.97
CA ILE A 564 6.47 -19.12 8.13
C ILE A 564 5.93 -20.14 7.15
N VAL A 565 5.73 -19.72 5.91
CA VAL A 565 5.07 -20.54 4.90
C VAL A 565 6.11 -21.26 4.08
N GLN A 566 6.18 -22.57 4.25
CA GLN A 566 7.06 -23.45 3.49
C GLN A 566 6.49 -23.65 2.08
N VAL A 567 7.21 -23.19 1.05
CA VAL A 567 6.74 -23.28 -0.34
C VAL A 567 7.46 -24.40 -1.08
N GLY A 568 8.79 -24.37 -1.07
CA GLY A 568 9.64 -25.36 -1.71
C GLY A 568 9.67 -26.69 -0.96
N THR A 569 10.42 -27.65 -1.51
CA THR A 569 10.67 -28.94 -0.85
C THR A 569 11.76 -28.86 0.22
N HIS A 570 12.59 -27.81 0.21
CA HIS A 570 13.65 -27.58 1.19
C HIS A 570 13.26 -26.57 2.27
N GLU A 571 13.66 -26.79 3.53
CA GLU A 571 13.31 -25.94 4.69
C GLU A 571 13.71 -24.46 4.57
N ASP A 572 14.66 -24.13 3.69
CA ASP A 572 15.12 -22.77 3.39
C ASP A 572 14.39 -22.12 2.19
N ALA A 573 13.42 -22.81 1.59
CA ALA A 573 12.58 -22.35 0.49
C ALA A 573 11.19 -21.91 0.99
N PHE A 574 11.15 -20.83 1.77
CA PHE A 574 9.96 -20.34 2.46
C PHE A 574 9.80 -18.82 2.30
N PHE A 575 8.67 -18.29 2.78
CA PHE A 575 8.54 -16.86 3.07
C PHE A 575 7.95 -16.64 4.47
N VAL A 576 8.22 -15.47 5.05
CA VAL A 576 7.57 -15.03 6.29
C VAL A 576 6.37 -14.17 5.92
N SER A 577 5.20 -14.51 6.47
CA SER A 577 3.95 -13.79 6.27
C SER A 577 3.53 -13.06 7.54
N GLY A 578 3.10 -11.82 7.40
CA GLY A 578 2.46 -11.04 8.46
C GLY A 578 1.12 -10.52 7.98
N ARG A 579 0.02 -10.99 8.59
CA ARG A 579 -1.35 -10.56 8.29
C ARG A 579 -1.85 -9.65 9.41
N SER A 580 -2.18 -8.39 9.08
CA SER A 580 -2.69 -7.39 10.02
C SER A 580 -3.65 -6.44 9.32
N ARG A 581 -4.60 -5.87 10.06
CA ARG A 581 -5.42 -4.75 9.57
C ARG A 581 -4.66 -3.42 9.57
N GLN A 582 -3.62 -3.31 10.40
CA GLN A 582 -2.80 -2.11 10.55
C GLN A 582 -1.31 -2.48 10.44
N PRO A 583 -0.87 -2.92 9.25
CA PRO A 583 0.52 -3.33 9.03
C PRO A 583 1.51 -2.14 9.14
N ASP A 584 1.03 -0.89 9.20
CA ASP A 584 1.85 0.30 9.39
C ASP A 584 2.12 0.63 10.86
N THR A 585 1.68 -0.18 11.82
CA THR A 585 2.05 0.00 13.23
C THR A 585 3.56 -0.11 13.41
N GLN A 586 4.12 0.70 14.31
CA GLN A 586 5.57 0.73 14.53
C GLN A 586 6.12 -0.66 14.90
N ARG A 587 5.41 -1.45 15.70
CA ARG A 587 5.84 -2.80 16.11
C ARG A 587 5.90 -3.79 14.95
N PHE A 588 4.91 -3.76 14.06
CA PHE A 588 4.90 -4.61 12.87
C PHE A 588 6.06 -4.26 11.93
N LEU A 589 6.28 -2.97 11.70
CA LEU A 589 7.36 -2.46 10.87
C LEU A 589 8.75 -2.80 11.46
N GLU A 590 8.97 -2.52 12.75
CA GLU A 590 10.20 -2.84 13.46
C GLU A 590 10.53 -4.33 13.39
N PHE A 591 9.52 -5.21 13.50
CA PHE A 591 9.71 -6.66 13.40
C PHE A 591 10.30 -7.07 12.05
N PHE A 592 9.68 -6.65 10.93
CA PHE A 592 10.16 -7.02 9.60
C PHE A 592 11.47 -6.33 9.22
N VAL A 593 11.68 -5.08 9.65
CA VAL A 593 12.94 -4.36 9.46
C VAL A 593 14.09 -5.05 10.21
N GLU A 594 13.89 -5.42 11.47
CA GLU A 594 14.91 -6.13 12.26
C GLU A 594 15.15 -7.55 11.73
N LEU A 595 14.09 -8.24 11.28
CA LEU A 595 14.22 -9.55 10.64
C LEU A 595 15.11 -9.47 9.39
N ARG A 596 14.89 -8.47 8.52
CA ARG A 596 15.78 -8.20 7.38
C ARG A 596 17.21 -7.91 7.83
N CYS A 597 17.40 -7.07 8.86
CA CYS A 597 18.74 -6.75 9.37
C CYS A 597 19.46 -7.99 9.88
N ARG A 598 18.77 -8.90 10.57
CA ARG A 598 19.34 -10.19 11.03
C ARG A 598 19.78 -11.07 9.87
N PHE A 599 18.98 -11.17 8.81
CA PHE A 599 19.38 -11.87 7.59
C PHE A 599 20.62 -11.24 6.96
N LEU A 600 20.67 -9.91 6.84
CA LEU A 600 21.82 -9.21 6.29
C LEU A 600 23.08 -9.34 7.16
N ARG A 601 22.98 -9.38 8.49
CA ARG A 601 24.12 -9.68 9.38
C ARG A 601 24.64 -11.10 9.15
N ALA A 602 23.73 -12.07 9.01
CA ALA A 602 24.08 -13.47 8.83
C ALA A 602 24.69 -13.78 7.44
N PHE A 603 24.19 -13.12 6.39
CA PHE A 603 24.50 -13.47 5.00
C PHE A 603 25.23 -12.37 4.21
N GLY A 604 25.40 -11.17 4.77
CA GLY A 604 25.90 -9.99 4.06
C GLY A 604 25.04 -9.67 2.84
N ARG A 605 25.65 -9.14 1.77
CA ARG A 605 24.96 -8.88 0.48
C ARG A 605 24.77 -10.10 -0.41
N SER A 606 24.99 -11.31 0.11
CA SER A 606 24.74 -12.55 -0.63
C SER A 606 23.28 -13.03 -0.53
N ILE A 607 22.47 -12.37 0.31
CA ILE A 607 21.02 -12.52 0.39
C ILE A 607 20.35 -11.26 -0.20
N ASP A 608 19.17 -11.44 -0.74
CA ASP A 608 18.25 -10.39 -1.15
C ASP A 608 16.83 -10.75 -0.71
N PHE A 609 15.86 -9.87 -0.96
CA PHE A 609 14.49 -10.05 -0.46
C PHE A 609 13.45 -9.76 -1.55
N SER A 610 12.55 -10.72 -1.78
CA SER A 610 11.29 -10.44 -2.46
C SER A 610 10.27 -10.05 -1.40
N CYS A 611 9.90 -8.77 -1.38
CA CYS A 611 8.94 -8.22 -0.42
C CYS A 611 7.71 -7.71 -1.17
N SER A 612 6.52 -8.03 -0.64
CA SER A 612 5.26 -7.53 -1.17
C SER A 612 4.19 -7.40 -0.09
N CYS A 613 3.24 -6.49 -0.29
CA CYS A 613 2.07 -6.30 0.55
C CYS A 613 0.82 -6.40 -0.32
N HIS A 614 -0.16 -7.19 0.14
CA HIS A 614 -1.40 -7.51 -0.57
C HIS A 614 -2.58 -7.16 0.33
N ALA A 615 -3.57 -6.43 -0.19
CA ALA A 615 -4.85 -6.28 0.49
C ALA A 615 -5.73 -7.50 0.23
N SER A 616 -6.37 -8.00 1.29
CA SER A 616 -7.35 -9.09 1.25
C SER A 616 -8.76 -8.54 1.11
N GLU A 617 -9.65 -9.32 0.51
CA GLU A 617 -11.07 -9.02 0.36
C GLU A 617 -11.77 -8.70 1.70
N ASP A 618 -11.26 -9.27 2.81
CA ASP A 618 -11.76 -9.09 4.19
C ASP A 618 -11.23 -7.82 4.89
N GLY A 619 -10.38 -7.03 4.21
CA GLY A 619 -9.81 -5.79 4.74
C GLY A 619 -8.53 -5.95 5.56
N ASP A 620 -7.97 -7.16 5.63
CA ASP A 620 -6.63 -7.38 6.18
C ASP A 620 -5.58 -7.09 5.11
N PHE A 621 -4.36 -6.78 5.54
CA PHE A 621 -3.17 -6.69 4.69
C PHE A 621 -2.23 -7.84 5.00
N ILE A 622 -1.68 -8.47 3.96
CA ILE A 622 -0.73 -9.58 4.07
C ILE A 622 0.62 -9.10 3.52
N PHE A 623 1.58 -8.91 4.40
CA PHE A 623 2.96 -8.63 4.04
C PHE A 623 3.76 -9.93 3.96
N ILE A 624 4.46 -10.13 2.84
CA ILE A 624 5.31 -11.29 2.58
C ILE A 624 6.75 -10.82 2.43
N MET A 625 7.66 -11.50 3.11
CA MET A 625 9.10 -11.37 2.93
C MET A 625 9.72 -12.74 2.65
N ALA A 626 10.17 -12.96 1.42
CA ALA A 626 10.92 -14.15 1.02
C ALA A 626 12.43 -13.83 0.99
N PRO A 627 13.25 -14.43 1.86
CA PRO A 627 14.70 -14.36 1.74
C PRO A 627 15.17 -15.19 0.54
N VAL A 628 15.86 -14.58 -0.41
CA VAL A 628 16.32 -15.24 -1.65
C VAL A 628 17.82 -15.07 -1.83
N ALA A 629 18.46 -16.01 -2.54
CA ALA A 629 19.84 -15.85 -2.93
C ALA A 629 20.02 -14.61 -3.83
N CYS A 630 21.11 -13.85 -3.62
CA CYS A 630 21.48 -12.79 -4.55
C CYS A 630 22.04 -13.41 -5.84
N MET A 631 21.15 -13.74 -6.76
CA MET A 631 21.45 -14.39 -8.04
C MET A 631 22.47 -13.62 -8.88
N LYS A 632 23.26 -14.33 -9.67
CA LYS A 632 24.23 -13.75 -10.62
C LYS A 632 23.72 -13.84 -12.05
N LYS A 633 23.84 -12.76 -12.81
CA LYS A 633 23.65 -12.78 -14.28
C LYS A 633 24.94 -13.24 -14.94
N VAL A 634 24.90 -14.38 -15.62
CA VAL A 634 26.04 -14.97 -16.33
C VAL A 634 25.82 -14.82 -17.83
N ARG A 635 26.72 -14.13 -18.55
CA ARG A 635 26.61 -14.05 -20.01
C ARG A 635 26.78 -15.43 -20.63
N VAL A 636 25.96 -15.73 -21.64
CA VAL A 636 26.02 -16.96 -22.43
C VAL A 636 25.93 -16.62 -23.91
N PRO A 637 26.25 -17.53 -24.83
CA PRO A 637 26.11 -17.27 -26.26
C PRO A 637 24.68 -16.84 -26.62
N LYS A 638 24.56 -15.97 -27.63
CA LYS A 638 23.29 -15.38 -28.04
C LYS A 638 22.22 -16.46 -28.29
N GLY A 639 21.07 -16.30 -27.64
CA GLY A 639 19.95 -17.26 -27.72
C GLY A 639 20.12 -18.56 -26.94
N GLN A 640 21.22 -18.75 -26.21
CA GLN A 640 21.42 -19.92 -25.33
C GLN A 640 21.07 -19.66 -23.86
N GLY A 641 20.74 -18.42 -23.49
CA GLY A 641 20.34 -18.09 -22.13
C GLY A 641 18.89 -18.40 -21.83
N CYS A 642 18.56 -18.29 -20.55
CA CYS A 642 17.20 -18.44 -20.07
C CYS A 642 16.24 -17.54 -20.88
N LEU A 643 15.08 -18.08 -21.27
CA LEU A 643 14.06 -17.34 -22.04
C LEU A 643 14.56 -16.78 -23.40
N GLY A 644 15.64 -17.32 -23.95
CA GLY A 644 16.24 -16.85 -25.21
C GLY A 644 17.07 -15.57 -25.07
N LEU A 645 17.47 -15.22 -23.84
CA LEU A 645 18.30 -14.05 -23.55
C LEU A 645 19.79 -14.36 -23.76
N ASP A 646 20.62 -13.31 -23.78
CA ASP A 646 22.09 -13.42 -23.91
C ASP A 646 22.77 -13.60 -22.54
N PHE A 647 21.98 -13.95 -21.53
CA PHE A 647 22.44 -14.26 -20.18
C PHE A 647 21.56 -15.32 -19.54
N ASP A 648 22.14 -16.00 -18.56
CA ASP A 648 21.53 -16.98 -17.69
C ASP A 648 21.60 -16.49 -16.24
N PHE A 649 20.84 -17.13 -15.35
CA PHE A 649 20.88 -16.82 -13.93
C PHE A 649 21.49 -17.99 -13.16
N GLU A 650 22.44 -17.68 -12.30
CA GLU A 650 23.12 -18.65 -11.45
C GLU A 650 22.77 -18.37 -9.99
N ASN A 651 22.30 -19.40 -9.26
CA ASN A 651 22.23 -19.33 -7.80
C ASN A 651 23.62 -19.67 -7.24
N PRO A 652 24.37 -18.69 -6.69
CA PRO A 652 25.73 -18.94 -6.21
C PRO A 652 25.79 -19.87 -4.99
N ASP A 653 24.69 -20.07 -4.26
CA ASP A 653 24.63 -20.96 -3.11
C ASP A 653 24.37 -22.42 -3.49
N LEU A 654 23.77 -22.65 -4.65
CA LEU A 654 23.54 -24.00 -5.23
C LEU A 654 24.64 -24.39 -6.23
N GLY A 655 25.28 -23.39 -6.87
CA GLY A 655 26.18 -23.63 -8.01
C GLY A 655 25.43 -24.06 -9.27
N GLU A 656 24.12 -23.81 -9.30
CA GLU A 656 23.21 -24.22 -10.36
C GLU A 656 22.77 -23.03 -11.20
N ARG A 657 22.59 -23.25 -12.50
CA ARG A 657 22.06 -22.27 -13.46
C ARG A 657 20.66 -22.62 -13.88
N VAL A 658 19.82 -21.63 -14.18
CA VAL A 658 18.43 -21.86 -14.64
C VAL A 658 18.38 -22.76 -15.87
N THR A 659 19.30 -22.63 -16.83
CA THR A 659 19.34 -23.52 -18.00
C THR A 659 19.60 -25.01 -17.68
N GLN A 660 20.11 -25.32 -16.49
CA GLN A 660 20.26 -26.70 -16.02
C GLN A 660 18.93 -27.26 -15.48
N HIS A 661 18.00 -26.38 -15.10
CA HIS A 661 16.63 -26.69 -14.71
C HIS A 661 15.71 -26.55 -15.91
N LYS A 662 15.65 -27.60 -16.75
CA LYS A 662 14.75 -27.65 -17.92
C LYS A 662 13.26 -27.53 -17.56
N ASP A 663 12.95 -27.54 -16.27
CA ASP A 663 11.63 -27.52 -15.64
C ASP A 663 11.31 -26.19 -14.93
N LEU A 664 12.07 -25.12 -15.23
CA LEU A 664 11.79 -23.74 -14.78
C LEU A 664 11.52 -22.78 -15.95
N PRO A 665 10.30 -22.22 -16.09
CA PRO A 665 9.96 -21.30 -17.17
C PRO A 665 10.44 -19.87 -16.89
N ILE A 666 10.88 -19.60 -15.65
CA ILE A 666 11.36 -18.30 -15.19
C ILE A 666 12.49 -18.51 -14.16
N ALA A 667 13.30 -17.46 -13.97
CA ALA A 667 14.55 -17.57 -13.25
C ALA A 667 14.51 -17.09 -11.79
N THR A 668 13.59 -16.18 -11.45
CA THR A 668 13.70 -15.35 -10.25
C THR A 668 12.41 -15.33 -9.43
N VAL A 669 12.53 -15.28 -8.11
CA VAL A 669 11.41 -14.92 -7.22
C VAL A 669 11.41 -13.40 -7.07
N ASP A 670 10.65 -12.70 -7.92
CA ASP A 670 10.47 -11.23 -7.85
C ASP A 670 9.07 -10.83 -7.35
N ALA A 671 8.74 -9.53 -7.34
CA ALA A 671 7.44 -9.06 -6.84
C ALA A 671 6.24 -9.58 -7.65
N SER A 672 6.46 -10.02 -8.89
CA SER A 672 5.44 -10.61 -9.77
C SER A 672 5.48 -12.13 -9.71
N GLN A 673 6.65 -12.70 -9.97
CA GLN A 673 6.88 -14.14 -10.12
C GLN A 673 6.75 -14.87 -8.78
N GLY A 674 7.21 -14.26 -7.69
CA GLY A 674 7.16 -14.87 -6.34
C GLY A 674 5.76 -15.13 -5.81
N LYS A 675 4.73 -14.50 -6.38
CA LYS A 675 3.31 -14.69 -6.05
C LYS A 675 2.54 -15.48 -7.14
N GLY A 676 3.20 -15.91 -8.21
CA GLY A 676 2.55 -16.66 -9.30
C GLY A 676 2.17 -15.87 -10.54
N ASN A 677 2.59 -14.61 -10.73
CA ASN A 677 2.34 -13.87 -11.97
C ASN A 677 3.54 -13.96 -12.94
N PHE A 678 3.42 -14.82 -13.94
CA PHE A 678 4.51 -15.27 -14.81
C PHE A 678 4.40 -14.64 -16.21
N LEU A 679 5.51 -14.07 -16.70
CA LEU A 679 5.67 -13.64 -18.09
C LEU A 679 6.58 -14.63 -18.81
N VAL A 680 6.05 -15.33 -19.82
CA VAL A 680 6.77 -16.39 -20.53
C VAL A 680 6.83 -16.09 -22.03
N ASN A 681 7.96 -16.40 -22.68
CA ASN A 681 8.21 -16.04 -24.09
C ASN A 681 8.06 -17.21 -25.08
N THR A 682 7.77 -18.43 -24.61
CA THR A 682 7.68 -19.63 -25.47
C THR A 682 6.49 -20.49 -25.07
N SER A 683 5.92 -21.22 -26.03
CA SER A 683 4.80 -22.14 -25.78
C SER A 683 5.20 -23.30 -24.84
N GLU A 684 6.46 -23.71 -24.85
CA GLU A 684 6.99 -24.72 -23.92
C GLU A 684 6.94 -24.22 -22.47
N HIS A 685 7.48 -23.03 -22.21
CA HIS A 685 7.43 -22.42 -20.87
C HIS A 685 6.01 -22.08 -20.44
N TRP A 686 5.14 -21.71 -21.39
CA TRP A 686 3.71 -21.53 -21.13
C TRP A 686 3.05 -22.79 -20.60
N ASN A 687 3.25 -23.93 -21.29
CA ASN A 687 2.68 -25.22 -20.89
C ASN A 687 3.24 -25.69 -19.53
N MET A 688 4.54 -25.49 -19.30
CA MET A 688 5.18 -25.81 -18.03
C MET A 688 4.63 -24.98 -16.87
N ALA A 689 4.42 -23.68 -17.08
CA ALA A 689 3.91 -22.82 -16.03
C ALA A 689 2.42 -23.08 -15.70
N LEU A 690 1.66 -23.67 -16.63
CA LEU A 690 0.29 -24.14 -16.37
C LEU A 690 0.20 -25.29 -15.37
N GLU A 691 1.33 -25.90 -14.98
CA GLU A 691 1.39 -26.86 -13.87
C GLU A 691 0.90 -26.26 -12.55
N GLY A 692 1.04 -24.93 -12.35
CA GLY A 692 0.52 -24.23 -11.19
C GLY A 692 1.46 -24.26 -9.98
N ARG A 693 0.99 -24.71 -8.81
CA ARG A 693 1.77 -24.74 -7.58
C ARG A 693 3.11 -25.50 -7.71
N PRO A 694 3.19 -26.67 -8.38
CA PRO A 694 4.46 -27.38 -8.54
C PRO A 694 5.58 -26.53 -9.14
N ILE A 695 5.27 -25.61 -10.05
CA ILE A 695 6.30 -24.75 -10.62
C ILE A 695 6.80 -23.70 -9.62
N LEU A 696 5.92 -23.20 -8.75
CA LEU A 696 6.31 -22.30 -7.66
C LEU A 696 7.21 -22.99 -6.64
N VAL A 697 6.93 -24.27 -6.31
CA VAL A 697 7.78 -25.08 -5.43
C VAL A 697 9.22 -25.13 -5.98
N ARG A 698 9.37 -25.48 -7.26
CA ARG A 698 10.69 -25.56 -7.92
C ARG A 698 11.37 -24.20 -7.99
N LEU A 699 10.61 -23.13 -8.25
CA LEU A 699 11.14 -21.76 -8.31
C LEU A 699 11.69 -21.31 -6.95
N TYR A 700 10.95 -21.56 -5.86
CA TYR A 700 11.38 -21.25 -4.50
C TYR A 700 12.57 -22.11 -4.08
N ASP A 701 12.57 -23.40 -4.43
CA ASP A 701 13.74 -24.26 -4.23
C ASP A 701 14.96 -23.68 -4.95
N PHE A 702 14.85 -23.31 -6.22
CA PHE A 702 15.96 -22.73 -6.96
C PHE A 702 16.44 -21.38 -6.41
N ASN A 703 15.56 -20.54 -5.86
CA ASN A 703 15.91 -19.20 -5.35
C ASN A 703 16.32 -19.19 -3.86
N ARG A 704 16.25 -20.32 -3.16
CA ARG A 704 16.52 -20.40 -1.72
C ARG A 704 17.93 -19.93 -1.35
N LYS A 705 18.04 -19.28 -0.19
CA LYS A 705 19.33 -18.88 0.39
C LYS A 705 19.86 -20.00 1.28
N ARG A 706 20.84 -20.76 0.80
CA ARG A 706 21.46 -21.83 1.60
C ARG A 706 22.37 -21.26 2.70
N PRO A 707 22.30 -21.74 3.94
CA PRO A 707 23.34 -21.49 4.93
C PRO A 707 24.70 -21.90 4.38
N LYS A 708 25.71 -21.03 4.45
CA LYS A 708 27.08 -21.44 4.15
C LYS A 708 27.40 -22.58 5.11
N SER A 709 27.45 -23.81 4.62
CA SER A 709 28.03 -24.91 5.39
C SER A 709 29.47 -24.46 5.65
N ARG A 710 29.77 -24.00 6.86
CA ARG A 710 31.15 -23.73 7.27
C ARG A 710 31.89 -25.01 6.89
N ASN A 711 32.80 -24.94 5.92
CA ASN A 711 33.71 -26.03 5.60
C ASN A 711 34.56 -26.27 6.85
N LEU A 712 34.02 -27.06 7.79
CA LEU A 712 34.59 -27.41 9.09
C LEU A 712 35.82 -28.34 8.96
N ARG A 713 36.46 -28.37 7.78
CA ARG A 713 37.56 -29.29 7.48
C ARG A 713 38.96 -28.68 7.46
N THR A 714 39.17 -27.36 7.67
CA THR A 714 40.52 -26.79 7.47
C THR A 714 41.07 -25.78 8.48
N SER A 715 40.46 -25.52 9.65
CA SER A 715 41.16 -24.73 10.68
C SER A 715 40.92 -25.24 12.10
N ALA A 716 41.71 -26.22 12.50
CA ALA A 716 41.67 -26.83 13.84
C ALA A 716 42.33 -25.97 14.94
N ASN A 717 42.64 -24.68 14.74
CA ASN A 717 43.54 -23.94 15.66
C ASN A 717 43.18 -22.47 15.91
N THR A 718 41.90 -22.12 16.09
CA THR A 718 41.54 -20.85 16.76
C THR A 718 40.38 -21.10 17.72
N HIS A 719 40.73 -21.28 18.99
CA HIS A 719 39.82 -21.14 20.11
C HIS A 719 39.51 -19.66 20.30
N GLU A 720 38.54 -19.13 19.55
CA GLU A 720 37.85 -17.89 19.92
C GLU A 720 36.50 -17.81 19.20
N GLU A 721 35.47 -17.53 20.01
CA GLU A 721 34.11 -17.09 19.71
C GLU A 721 33.05 -18.12 19.22
N GLY A 722 32.25 -18.54 20.21
CA GLY A 722 31.05 -19.35 20.09
C GLY A 722 29.85 -18.59 19.50
N ILE A 723 29.83 -18.46 18.19
CA ILE A 723 28.59 -18.30 17.41
C ILE A 723 28.44 -19.59 16.59
N ALA A 724 27.84 -20.60 17.23
CA ALA A 724 27.58 -21.89 16.62
C ALA A 724 26.30 -21.80 15.74
N SER A 725 26.43 -22.26 14.49
CA SER A 725 25.38 -22.67 13.55
C SER A 725 23.96 -22.14 13.81
N LEU A 726 23.71 -20.86 13.54
CA LEU A 726 22.34 -20.37 13.45
C LEU A 726 21.70 -20.92 12.16
N SER A 727 20.83 -21.91 12.29
CA SER A 727 19.88 -22.28 11.25
C SER A 727 18.99 -21.07 10.92
N ILE A 728 18.48 -20.98 9.70
CA ILE A 728 17.52 -19.91 9.33
C ILE A 728 16.30 -19.95 10.27
N PHE A 729 15.91 -21.15 10.71
CA PHE A 729 14.91 -21.34 11.75
C PHE A 729 15.32 -20.68 13.07
N GLU A 730 16.58 -20.72 13.50
CA GLU A 730 17.06 -19.97 14.68
C GLU A 730 17.20 -18.46 14.44
N VAL A 731 17.35 -17.97 13.21
CA VAL A 731 17.28 -16.52 12.96
C VAL A 731 15.84 -16.01 13.16
N VAL A 732 14.86 -16.80 12.68
CA VAL A 732 13.42 -16.47 12.77
C VAL A 732 12.84 -16.80 14.15
N VAL A 733 13.23 -17.93 14.76
CA VAL A 733 12.74 -18.45 16.05
C VAL A 733 13.65 -18.04 17.22
N GLY A 734 14.95 -17.82 16.99
CA GLY A 734 15.90 -17.24 17.93
C GLY A 734 15.84 -15.71 17.98
N LEU A 735 14.65 -15.14 17.79
CA LEU A 735 14.26 -14.00 18.61
C LEU A 735 14.36 -14.47 20.07
N PRO A 736 15.39 -14.03 20.83
CA PRO A 736 15.85 -14.75 22.00
C PRO A 736 14.70 -14.98 22.98
N LYS A 737 14.42 -16.24 23.29
CA LYS A 737 13.48 -16.61 24.37
C LYS A 737 13.91 -15.98 25.70
N CYS A 738 15.21 -15.70 25.90
CA CYS A 738 15.67 -14.95 27.07
C CYS A 738 15.42 -13.43 26.95
N GLY A 739 15.61 -12.81 25.77
CA GLY A 739 15.44 -11.36 25.59
C GLY A 739 13.99 -10.87 25.69
N ARG A 740 12.99 -11.65 25.26
CA ARG A 740 11.57 -11.25 25.38
C ARG A 740 11.10 -11.18 26.82
N MET A 741 11.51 -12.14 27.64
CA MET A 741 11.16 -12.15 29.07
C MET A 741 11.96 -11.11 29.83
N GLN A 742 13.22 -10.90 29.46
CA GLN A 742 14.02 -9.83 30.05
C GLN A 742 13.44 -8.44 29.76
N TRP A 743 12.96 -8.22 28.53
CA TRP A 743 12.29 -6.99 28.10
C TRP A 743 10.90 -6.82 28.73
N LEU A 744 10.11 -7.89 28.85
CA LEU A 744 8.81 -7.84 29.54
C LEU A 744 8.98 -7.44 31.00
N TRP A 745 9.89 -8.10 31.74
CA TRP A 745 10.17 -7.74 33.13
C TRP A 745 10.74 -6.32 33.26
N LYS A 746 11.49 -5.83 32.27
CA LYS A 746 11.94 -4.44 32.21
C LYS A 746 10.75 -3.47 32.04
N ILE A 747 9.82 -3.74 31.12
CA ILE A 747 8.60 -2.94 30.97
C ILE A 747 7.79 -2.95 32.26
N LEU A 748 7.62 -4.11 32.88
CA LEU A 748 6.89 -4.20 34.14
C LEU A 748 7.57 -3.37 35.24
N CYS A 749 8.90 -3.29 35.27
CA CYS A 749 9.62 -2.37 36.15
C CYS A 749 9.34 -0.90 35.82
N ASP A 750 9.37 -0.54 34.53
CA ASP A 750 9.14 0.84 34.09
C ASP A 750 7.68 1.26 34.38
N THR A 751 6.70 0.38 34.11
CA THR A 751 5.28 0.57 34.47
C THR A 751 5.11 0.68 35.98
N LEU A 752 5.81 -0.14 36.77
CA LEU A 752 5.75 -0.06 38.22
C LEU A 752 6.22 1.31 38.74
N LEU A 753 7.25 1.89 38.13
CA LEU A 753 7.75 3.22 38.45
C LEU A 753 6.76 4.33 38.06
N GLU A 754 6.00 4.15 36.98
CA GLU A 754 5.03 5.13 36.49
C GLU A 754 3.69 5.08 37.22
N THR A 755 3.17 3.87 37.50
CA THR A 755 1.80 3.67 38.00
C THR A 755 1.72 3.31 39.48
N GLY A 756 2.85 3.00 40.12
CA GLY A 756 2.89 2.47 41.48
C GLY A 756 2.41 1.02 41.61
N LEU A 757 2.28 0.55 42.84
CA LEU A 757 1.98 -0.86 43.19
C LEU A 757 0.46 -1.15 43.22
N VAL A 758 -0.17 -1.20 42.04
CA VAL A 758 -1.59 -1.59 41.93
C VAL A 758 -1.76 -3.10 42.15
N ARG A 759 -2.62 -3.49 43.11
CA ARG A 759 -2.77 -4.90 43.55
C ARG A 759 -3.20 -5.87 42.44
N SER A 760 -4.09 -5.47 41.53
CA SER A 760 -4.51 -6.30 40.40
C SER A 760 -3.37 -6.58 39.44
N PHE A 761 -2.60 -5.54 39.10
CA PHE A 761 -1.40 -5.66 38.26
C PHE A 761 -0.37 -6.61 38.87
N LEU A 762 -0.07 -6.48 40.17
CA LEU A 762 0.85 -7.37 40.85
C LEU A 762 0.37 -8.83 40.87
N ARG A 763 -0.93 -9.05 40.94
CA ARG A 763 -1.50 -10.40 40.88
C ARG A 763 -1.23 -11.02 39.51
N ASP A 764 -1.41 -10.27 38.43
CA ASP A 764 -1.08 -10.71 37.07
C ASP A 764 0.44 -10.98 36.94
N CYS A 765 1.28 -10.12 37.52
CA CYS A 765 2.72 -10.35 37.59
C CYS A 765 3.09 -11.63 38.36
N SER A 766 2.32 -12.02 39.39
CA SER A 766 2.56 -13.24 40.16
C SER A 766 2.33 -14.50 39.33
N GLU A 767 1.30 -14.50 38.47
CA GLU A 767 1.03 -15.60 37.54
C GLU A 767 2.08 -15.63 36.42
N LEU A 768 2.48 -14.46 35.93
CA LEU A 768 3.56 -14.35 34.96
C LEU A 768 4.90 -14.86 35.50
N ALA A 769 5.23 -14.57 36.75
CA ALA A 769 6.44 -15.09 37.41
C ALA A 769 6.47 -16.61 37.47
N LEU A 770 5.30 -17.25 37.61
CA LEU A 770 5.17 -18.70 37.62
C LEU A 770 5.40 -19.29 36.23
N ALA A 771 4.85 -18.64 35.20
CA ALA A 771 5.05 -19.06 33.82
C ALA A 771 6.48 -18.80 33.32
N THR A 772 7.17 -17.81 33.89
CA THR A 772 8.44 -17.29 33.38
C THR A 772 9.46 -16.96 34.49
N PRO A 773 9.91 -17.95 35.27
CA PRO A 773 10.90 -17.73 36.32
C PRO A 773 12.24 -17.25 35.72
N GLY A 774 12.80 -16.15 36.21
CA GLY A 774 14.06 -15.60 35.68
C GLY A 774 14.68 -14.48 36.52
N GLN A 775 15.97 -14.20 36.29
CA GLN A 775 16.77 -13.22 37.06
C GLN A 775 16.20 -11.78 37.07
N ASN A 776 15.37 -11.42 36.11
CA ASN A 776 14.80 -10.07 36.03
C ASN A 776 13.61 -9.86 36.98
N VAL A 777 13.03 -10.93 37.54
CA VAL A 777 12.05 -10.82 38.63
C VAL A 777 12.73 -10.24 39.88
N ALA A 778 13.99 -10.58 40.13
CA ALA A 778 14.76 -10.00 41.24
C ALA A 778 14.96 -8.48 41.05
N ALA A 779 15.17 -8.02 39.81
CA ALA A 779 15.25 -6.58 39.52
C ALA A 779 13.91 -5.89 39.75
N PHE A 780 12.80 -6.50 39.32
CA PHE A 780 11.44 -6.01 39.60
C PHE A 780 11.16 -5.91 41.10
N LEU A 781 11.51 -6.94 41.88
CA LEU A 781 11.33 -6.94 43.34
C LEU A 781 12.21 -5.89 44.03
N ARG A 782 13.43 -5.64 43.54
CA ARG A 782 14.28 -4.54 44.03
C ARG A 782 13.63 -3.18 43.75
N THR A 783 13.15 -2.96 42.53
CA THR A 783 12.46 -1.70 42.17
C THR A 783 11.21 -1.50 43.01
N ALA A 784 10.43 -2.55 43.24
CA ALA A 784 9.26 -2.51 44.12
C ALA A 784 9.64 -2.15 45.56
N ALA A 785 10.72 -2.74 46.09
CA ALA A 785 11.20 -2.49 47.45
C ALA A 785 11.71 -1.06 47.68
N LEU A 786 12.13 -0.36 46.61
CA LEU A 786 12.61 1.03 46.66
C LEU A 786 11.47 2.07 46.65
N GLN A 787 10.21 1.66 46.47
CA GLN A 787 9.08 2.57 46.60
C GLN A 787 8.89 2.93 48.09
N GLU A 788 8.82 4.23 48.41
CA GLU A 788 8.69 4.68 49.80
C GLU A 788 7.33 4.27 50.40
N ASP A 789 6.26 4.33 49.59
CA ASP A 789 4.86 4.09 50.00
C ASP A 789 4.30 2.76 49.47
N ILE A 790 4.92 1.63 49.86
CA ILE A 790 4.38 0.30 49.52
C ILE A 790 3.13 0.01 50.36
N ASP A 791 1.99 -0.17 49.70
CA ASP A 791 0.77 -0.66 50.34
C ASP A 791 1.03 -2.04 51.00
N LEU A 792 0.71 -2.17 52.28
CA LEU A 792 0.84 -3.42 53.04
C LEU A 792 0.10 -4.58 52.35
N ALA A 793 -0.99 -4.31 51.61
CA ALA A 793 -1.73 -5.31 50.85
C ALA A 793 -1.01 -5.81 49.58
N ALA A 794 0.02 -5.11 49.11
CA ALA A 794 0.83 -5.49 47.94
C ALA A 794 1.95 -6.48 48.31
N LEU A 795 2.47 -6.41 49.55
CA LEU A 795 3.60 -7.23 50.01
C LEU A 795 3.37 -8.75 49.93
N PRO A 796 2.18 -9.31 50.28
CA PRO A 796 1.92 -10.74 50.08
C PRO A 796 2.03 -11.16 48.61
N VAL A 797 1.62 -10.28 47.68
CA VAL A 797 1.67 -10.54 46.24
C VAL A 797 3.10 -10.52 45.73
N LEU A 798 3.93 -9.59 46.22
CA LEU A 798 5.36 -9.54 45.91
C LEU A 798 6.10 -10.79 46.44
N CYS A 799 5.73 -11.30 47.63
CA CYS A 799 6.21 -12.60 48.11
C CYS A 799 5.77 -13.76 47.19
N CYS A 800 4.55 -13.73 46.65
CA CYS A 800 4.10 -14.71 45.66
C CYS A 800 4.87 -14.61 44.34
N ILE A 801 5.13 -13.41 43.84
CA ILE A 801 5.98 -13.16 42.65
C ILE A 801 7.38 -13.75 42.87
N ALA A 802 7.99 -13.48 44.02
CA ALA A 802 9.30 -14.02 44.39
C ALA A 802 9.27 -15.55 44.47
N ALA A 803 8.27 -16.11 45.16
CA ALA A 803 8.13 -17.56 45.30
C ALA A 803 7.97 -18.26 43.94
N ASN A 804 7.16 -17.69 43.06
CA ASN A 804 6.90 -18.19 41.71
C ASN A 804 8.10 -18.11 40.78
N ALA A 805 8.98 -17.13 41.00
CA ALA A 805 10.26 -17.04 40.31
C ALA A 805 11.36 -17.93 40.91
N HIS A 806 11.04 -18.79 41.88
CA HIS A 806 11.98 -19.61 42.65
C HIS A 806 13.03 -18.78 43.41
N LEU A 807 12.70 -17.55 43.79
CA LEU A 807 13.55 -16.67 44.58
C LEU A 807 13.27 -16.85 46.06
N VAL A 808 14.29 -17.25 46.83
CA VAL A 808 14.26 -17.28 48.30
C VAL A 808 14.70 -15.94 48.88
N PRO A 809 14.38 -15.62 50.16
CA PRO A 809 14.74 -14.33 50.77
C PRO A 809 16.20 -13.90 50.58
N SER A 810 17.15 -14.84 50.69
CA SER A 810 18.59 -14.53 50.55
C SER A 810 19.02 -14.07 49.15
N GLN A 811 18.16 -14.18 48.13
CA GLN A 811 18.47 -13.79 46.74
C GLN A 811 17.95 -12.40 46.35
N VAL A 812 17.14 -11.77 47.21
CA VAL A 812 16.52 -10.44 46.99
C VAL A 812 16.60 -9.62 48.28
N ALA A 813 17.84 -9.35 48.70
CA ALA A 813 18.15 -8.77 50.01
C ALA A 813 17.43 -7.46 50.32
N GLU A 814 17.23 -6.60 49.32
CA GLU A 814 16.54 -5.31 49.47
C GLU A 814 15.07 -5.50 49.82
N PHE A 815 14.37 -6.40 49.11
CA PHE A 815 12.97 -6.72 49.40
C PHE A 815 12.83 -7.45 50.75
N THR A 816 13.76 -8.35 51.07
CA THR A 816 13.80 -9.02 52.38
C THR A 816 14.02 -8.05 53.53
N THR A 817 14.93 -7.08 53.37
CA THR A 817 15.18 -6.04 54.37
C THR A 817 13.91 -5.21 54.59
N ARG A 818 13.22 -4.83 53.51
CA ARG A 818 11.97 -4.08 53.60
C ARG A 818 10.86 -4.82 54.36
N LEU A 819 10.76 -6.14 54.20
CA LEU A 819 9.80 -6.95 54.98
C LEU A 819 10.18 -7.05 56.47
N LEU A 820 11.48 -7.04 56.79
CA LEU A 820 11.96 -7.09 58.18
C LEU A 820 11.87 -5.74 58.90
N GLU A 821 11.78 -4.63 58.16
CA GLU A 821 11.55 -3.29 58.70
C GLU A 821 10.10 -3.05 59.15
N LEU A 822 9.16 -3.89 58.69
CA LEU A 822 7.76 -3.85 59.12
C LEU A 822 7.66 -4.19 60.60
N ASP A 823 6.69 -3.60 61.30
CA ASP A 823 6.43 -3.97 62.69
C ASP A 823 5.87 -5.40 62.81
N ASP A 824 5.92 -5.97 64.01
CA ASP A 824 5.49 -7.35 64.27
C ASP A 824 4.05 -7.61 63.81
N LYS A 825 3.17 -6.62 63.91
CA LYS A 825 1.75 -6.72 63.55
C LYS A 825 1.60 -6.73 62.03
N GLU A 826 2.32 -5.88 61.32
CA GLU A 826 2.37 -5.80 59.86
C GLU A 826 2.95 -7.07 59.25
N GLN A 827 4.06 -7.59 59.79
CA GLN A 827 4.62 -8.88 59.35
C GLN A 827 3.61 -10.02 59.53
N CYS A 828 2.87 -10.02 60.64
CA CYS A 828 1.84 -11.02 60.90
C CYS A 828 0.66 -10.91 59.92
N ILE A 829 0.28 -9.70 59.51
CA ILE A 829 -0.74 -9.46 58.47
C ILE A 829 -0.25 -10.02 57.12
N VAL A 830 0.98 -9.69 56.71
CA VAL A 830 1.56 -10.16 55.44
C VAL A 830 1.67 -11.68 55.44
N ALA A 831 2.11 -12.30 56.55
CA ALA A 831 2.20 -13.74 56.70
C ALA A 831 0.84 -14.43 56.54
N ARG A 832 -0.21 -13.88 57.18
CA ARG A 832 -1.57 -14.43 57.12
C ARG A 832 -2.15 -14.35 55.71
N GLU A 833 -1.98 -13.22 55.02
CA GLU A 833 -2.43 -13.03 53.65
C GLU A 833 -1.67 -13.94 52.68
N LEU A 834 -0.35 -14.08 52.85
CA LEU A 834 0.48 -14.99 52.05
C LEU A 834 0.07 -16.45 52.27
N GLU A 835 -0.20 -16.84 53.51
CA GLU A 835 -0.68 -18.18 53.85
C GLU A 835 -2.03 -18.46 53.17
N GLY A 836 -2.98 -17.51 53.27
CA GLY A 836 -4.31 -17.55 52.66
C GLY A 836 -4.36 -17.32 51.14
N TRP A 837 -3.21 -17.14 50.47
CA TRP A 837 -3.16 -16.91 49.03
C TRP A 837 -3.80 -18.06 48.25
N ARG A 838 -4.85 -17.74 47.48
CA ARG A 838 -5.62 -18.71 46.67
C ARG A 838 -5.11 -18.84 45.23
N GLY A 839 -4.21 -17.95 44.80
CA GLY A 839 -3.60 -18.02 43.47
C GLY A 839 -2.51 -19.08 43.40
N PRO A 840 -2.02 -19.41 42.18
CA PRO A 840 -0.97 -20.39 42.02
C PRO A 840 0.35 -19.86 42.61
N VAL A 841 0.98 -20.68 43.45
CA VAL A 841 2.22 -20.31 44.15
C VAL A 841 3.14 -21.52 44.33
N VAL A 842 4.45 -21.39 44.11
CA VAL A 842 5.42 -22.45 44.36
C VAL A 842 5.58 -22.68 45.87
N SER A 843 5.09 -23.82 46.36
CA SER A 843 4.94 -24.13 47.79
C SER A 843 6.26 -24.08 48.58
N ASP A 844 7.34 -24.64 48.05
CA ASP A 844 8.62 -24.73 48.77
C ASP A 844 9.21 -23.33 49.01
N THR A 845 9.21 -22.49 47.97
CA THR A 845 9.69 -21.11 48.08
C THR A 845 8.75 -20.27 48.95
N LYS A 846 7.43 -20.46 48.84
CA LYS A 846 6.43 -19.81 49.73
C LYS A 846 6.71 -20.13 51.21
N ALA A 847 7.09 -21.37 51.53
CA ALA A 847 7.43 -21.76 52.89
C ALA A 847 8.64 -20.97 53.43
N ALA A 848 9.65 -20.70 52.60
CA ALA A 848 10.81 -19.88 52.99
C ALA A 848 10.41 -18.42 53.31
N TRP A 849 9.51 -17.84 52.51
CA TRP A 849 8.97 -16.49 52.77
C TRP A 849 8.08 -16.44 54.02
N LEU A 850 7.26 -17.47 54.27
CA LEU A 850 6.48 -17.60 55.50
C LEU A 850 7.37 -17.80 56.73
N ALA A 851 8.46 -18.54 56.62
CA ALA A 851 9.42 -18.73 57.71
C ALA A 851 10.10 -17.40 58.11
N LEU A 852 10.46 -16.56 57.12
CA LEU A 852 10.99 -15.22 57.36
C LEU A 852 9.99 -14.35 58.17
N LEU A 853 8.74 -14.27 57.70
CA LEU A 853 7.70 -13.42 58.32
C LEU A 853 7.21 -13.93 59.68
N ARG A 854 7.48 -15.20 60.02
CA ARG A 854 7.10 -15.83 61.29
C ARG A 854 8.24 -15.95 62.30
N ALA A 855 9.44 -15.48 61.95
CA ALA A 855 10.57 -15.45 62.87
C ALA A 855 10.34 -14.50 64.07
N VAL A 856 9.27 -13.70 64.01
CA VAL A 856 8.78 -12.82 65.07
C VAL A 856 7.67 -13.52 65.88
N PRO A 857 7.76 -13.63 67.22
CA PRO A 857 6.76 -14.31 68.04
C PRO A 857 5.42 -13.56 68.04
N ALA A 858 4.37 -14.19 67.51
CA ALA A 858 3.05 -13.57 67.33
C ALA A 858 2.32 -13.28 68.67
N PRO A 859 1.73 -12.09 68.87
CA PRO A 859 0.77 -11.84 69.95
C PRO A 859 -0.60 -12.50 69.65
N PRO A 860 -1.35 -12.93 70.69
CA PRO A 860 -2.61 -13.66 70.52
C PRO A 860 -3.74 -12.75 70.02
N VAL A 861 -4.45 -13.15 68.96
CA VAL A 861 -5.60 -12.40 68.41
C VAL A 861 -6.80 -13.33 68.23
N ASP A 862 -7.92 -12.95 68.85
CA ASP A 862 -9.23 -13.62 68.81
C ASP A 862 -9.93 -13.48 67.45
N ALA A 863 -10.62 -14.55 67.02
CA ALA A 863 -11.27 -14.66 65.72
C ALA A 863 -12.73 -14.13 65.71
N PRO A 864 -13.16 -13.35 64.70
CA PRO A 864 -14.56 -12.97 64.52
C PRO A 864 -15.34 -13.93 63.58
N PRO A 865 -16.69 -13.99 63.70
CA PRO A 865 -17.55 -14.98 63.05
C PRO A 865 -17.95 -14.65 61.61
N ALA A 866 -18.26 -15.69 60.84
CA ALA A 866 -18.51 -15.68 59.39
C ALA A 866 -19.90 -15.14 58.98
N PRO A 867 -20.02 -14.46 57.82
CA PRO A 867 -21.29 -13.97 57.28
C PRO A 867 -22.03 -15.00 56.39
N PRO A 868 -23.37 -14.87 56.24
CA PRO A 868 -24.23 -15.80 55.48
C PRO A 868 -24.24 -15.51 53.95
N PRO A 869 -24.68 -16.48 53.12
CA PRO A 869 -24.50 -16.46 51.67
C PRO A 869 -25.56 -15.65 50.90
N THR A 870 -25.11 -14.97 49.84
CA THR A 870 -25.93 -14.15 48.92
C THR A 870 -26.47 -14.95 47.73
N PRO A 871 -27.67 -14.67 47.18
CA PRO A 871 -28.26 -15.41 46.05
C PRO A 871 -27.76 -14.91 44.67
N LEU A 872 -27.82 -15.82 43.68
CA LEU A 872 -27.36 -15.64 42.30
C LEU A 872 -28.25 -14.69 41.46
N PRO A 873 -27.67 -13.91 40.52
CA PRO A 873 -28.41 -13.00 39.64
C PRO A 873 -29.03 -13.72 38.43
N GLN A 874 -30.22 -13.25 38.03
CA GLN A 874 -30.93 -13.68 36.82
C GLN A 874 -30.39 -12.99 35.57
N THR A 875 -30.22 -13.76 34.50
CA THR A 875 -29.74 -13.30 33.18
C THR A 875 -30.86 -12.64 32.37
N PRO A 876 -30.64 -11.47 31.73
CA PRO A 876 -31.68 -10.79 30.95
C PRO A 876 -31.92 -11.46 29.58
N GLN A 877 -33.20 -11.57 29.21
CA GLN A 877 -33.65 -12.05 27.91
C GLN A 877 -33.22 -11.09 26.78
N ARG A 878 -32.52 -11.64 25.78
CA ARG A 878 -32.08 -10.91 24.59
C ARG A 878 -33.16 -11.02 23.50
N ARG A 879 -33.81 -9.91 23.14
CA ARG A 879 -34.65 -9.79 21.94
C ARG A 879 -33.74 -9.70 20.71
N VAL A 880 -33.93 -10.60 19.74
CA VAL A 880 -33.28 -10.55 18.42
C VAL A 880 -34.14 -9.69 17.50
N LEU A 881 -33.53 -8.66 16.91
CA LEU A 881 -34.11 -7.78 15.89
C LEU A 881 -34.06 -8.49 14.53
N ALA A 882 -35.20 -8.51 13.84
CA ALA A 882 -35.39 -9.10 12.52
C ALA A 882 -34.70 -8.26 11.43
N MET A 883 -33.99 -8.92 10.50
CA MET A 883 -33.51 -8.33 9.25
C MET A 883 -34.48 -8.67 8.12
N GLY A 884 -35.34 -7.71 7.75
CA GLY A 884 -36.25 -7.85 6.62
C GLY A 884 -35.53 -7.73 5.27
N GLY A 885 -35.74 -8.71 4.39
CA GLY A 885 -35.33 -8.66 2.97
C GLY A 885 -34.74 -9.96 2.42
N LEU A 886 -34.23 -10.85 3.28
CA LEU A 886 -33.63 -12.13 2.88
C LEU A 886 -34.55 -13.35 3.17
N GLU A 887 -35.53 -13.21 4.06
CA GLU A 887 -36.47 -14.30 4.40
C GLU A 887 -37.35 -14.75 3.23
N GLU A 888 -37.76 -13.85 2.33
CA GLU A 888 -38.56 -14.22 1.14
C GLU A 888 -37.79 -15.09 0.15
N LEU A 889 -36.46 -14.97 0.11
CA LEU A 889 -35.59 -15.80 -0.73
C LEU A 889 -35.43 -17.22 -0.16
N PHE A 890 -35.66 -17.43 1.14
CA PHE A 890 -35.41 -18.73 1.79
C PHE A 890 -36.62 -19.67 1.83
N VAL A 891 -37.81 -19.21 1.43
CA VAL A 891 -39.05 -20.03 1.41
C VAL A 891 -39.01 -21.13 0.34
N GLU A 892 -38.14 -21.03 -0.68
CA GLU A 892 -38.05 -22.00 -1.79
C GLU A 892 -36.88 -23.01 -1.67
N ALA A 893 -36.22 -23.09 -0.52
CA ALA A 893 -35.15 -24.07 -0.33
C ALA A 893 -35.70 -25.52 -0.38
N PRO A 894 -35.04 -26.46 -1.10
CA PRO A 894 -35.43 -27.87 -1.09
C PRO A 894 -35.50 -28.43 0.32
N ALA A 895 -36.52 -29.23 0.63
CA ALA A 895 -36.77 -29.74 2.00
C ALA A 895 -35.58 -30.50 2.62
N ASN A 896 -34.68 -31.08 1.80
CA ASN A 896 -33.46 -31.74 2.29
C ASN A 896 -32.33 -30.76 2.66
N MET A 897 -32.56 -29.46 2.56
CA MET A 897 -31.62 -28.38 2.91
C MET A 897 -32.19 -27.43 3.96
N SER A 898 -33.43 -27.65 4.37
CA SER A 898 -34.09 -26.91 5.43
C SER A 898 -34.00 -27.68 6.75
N CYS A 899 -33.83 -26.94 7.85
CA CYS A 899 -33.92 -27.47 9.19
C CYS A 899 -35.33 -28.00 9.42
N ALA A 900 -35.43 -29.21 9.95
CA ALA A 900 -36.73 -29.81 10.22
C ALA A 900 -37.55 -28.98 11.23
N LEU A 901 -36.93 -28.20 12.13
CA LEU A 901 -37.64 -27.45 13.18
C LEU A 901 -38.30 -26.15 12.69
N ASP A 902 -37.54 -25.30 12.01
CA ASP A 902 -37.96 -23.95 11.66
C ASP A 902 -38.13 -23.76 10.14
N GLY A 903 -37.80 -24.76 9.34
CA GLY A 903 -37.85 -24.70 7.87
C GLY A 903 -36.76 -23.82 7.25
N LEU A 904 -35.90 -23.21 8.07
CA LEU A 904 -34.83 -22.32 7.61
C LEU A 904 -33.66 -23.12 7.07
N LEU A 905 -32.85 -22.49 6.25
CA LEU A 905 -31.72 -23.13 5.60
C LEU A 905 -30.64 -23.57 6.59
N LEU A 906 -30.17 -24.81 6.45
CA LEU A 906 -29.16 -25.40 7.34
C LEU A 906 -27.79 -24.71 7.18
N THR A 907 -27.29 -24.07 8.25
CA THR A 907 -25.94 -23.49 8.29
C THR A 907 -24.94 -24.42 8.97
N ASP A 908 -25.40 -25.10 10.02
CA ASP A 908 -24.65 -26.10 10.76
C ASP A 908 -25.49 -27.38 10.93
N PRO A 909 -25.59 -28.22 9.88
CA PRO A 909 -26.47 -29.39 9.90
C PRO A 909 -25.96 -30.48 10.85
N VAL A 910 -26.86 -30.95 11.71
CA VAL A 910 -26.67 -32.11 12.57
C VAL A 910 -27.79 -33.11 12.36
N ILE A 911 -27.45 -34.40 12.31
CA ILE A 911 -28.39 -35.51 12.14
C ILE A 911 -28.66 -36.14 13.50
N SER A 912 -29.93 -36.17 13.91
CA SER A 912 -30.33 -36.90 15.11
C SER A 912 -30.26 -38.42 14.91
N PRO A 913 -30.17 -39.23 15.98
CA PRO A 913 -30.24 -40.69 15.90
C PRO A 913 -31.52 -41.23 15.22
N HIS A 914 -32.53 -40.38 15.06
CA HIS A 914 -33.80 -40.71 14.41
C HIS A 914 -33.86 -40.29 12.93
N GLY A 915 -32.76 -39.76 12.36
CA GLY A 915 -32.65 -39.43 10.94
C GLY A 915 -33.16 -38.04 10.54
N HIS A 916 -33.60 -37.21 11.49
CA HIS A 916 -33.96 -35.81 11.20
C HIS A 916 -32.72 -34.92 11.17
N VAL A 917 -32.70 -33.98 10.22
CA VAL A 917 -31.63 -32.97 10.08
C VAL A 917 -32.08 -31.65 10.70
N PHE A 918 -31.27 -31.13 11.60
CA PHE A 918 -31.50 -29.85 12.28
C PHE A 918 -30.32 -28.90 12.07
N ASP A 919 -30.56 -27.60 12.19
CA ASP A 919 -29.46 -26.66 12.42
C ASP A 919 -29.07 -26.76 13.91
N HIS A 920 -27.77 -26.85 14.20
CA HIS A 920 -27.26 -27.07 15.55
C HIS A 920 -27.78 -26.03 16.56
N ALA A 921 -27.85 -24.75 16.16
CA ALA A 921 -28.31 -23.67 17.04
C ALA A 921 -29.81 -23.78 17.33
N SER A 922 -30.61 -24.03 16.29
CA SER A 922 -32.06 -24.23 16.42
C SER A 922 -32.41 -25.46 17.27
N LEU A 923 -31.67 -26.57 17.13
CA LEU A 923 -31.86 -27.76 17.96
C LEU A 923 -31.47 -27.52 19.41
N ALA A 924 -30.34 -26.86 19.67
CA ALA A 924 -29.90 -26.56 21.03
C ALA A 924 -30.92 -25.68 21.79
N ALA A 925 -31.48 -24.67 21.11
CA ALA A 925 -32.53 -23.82 21.66
C ALA A 925 -33.83 -24.62 21.94
N ALA A 926 -34.26 -25.46 21.00
CA ALA A 926 -35.47 -26.26 21.16
C ALA A 926 -35.35 -27.30 22.29
N LEU A 927 -34.19 -27.94 22.44
CA LEU A 927 -33.94 -28.89 23.53
C LEU A 927 -33.88 -28.20 24.89
N ALA A 928 -33.34 -26.98 24.97
CA ALA A 928 -33.35 -26.18 26.19
C ALA A 928 -34.79 -25.82 26.63
N GLN A 929 -35.70 -25.61 25.68
CA GLN A 929 -37.10 -25.28 25.95
C GLN A 929 -37.97 -26.50 26.27
N ASN A 930 -37.71 -27.65 25.63
CA ASN A 930 -38.51 -28.87 25.76
C ASN A 930 -37.95 -29.89 26.76
N GLY A 931 -37.07 -29.45 27.67
CA GLY A 931 -36.51 -30.32 28.71
C GLY A 931 -35.66 -31.48 28.19
N GLY A 932 -35.00 -31.29 27.04
CA GLY A 932 -34.15 -32.32 26.41
C GLY A 932 -34.92 -33.40 25.65
N LEU A 933 -36.17 -33.16 25.27
CA LEU A 933 -36.96 -34.06 24.41
C LEU A 933 -36.93 -33.61 22.95
N CYS A 934 -36.77 -34.55 22.02
CA CYS A 934 -36.82 -34.33 20.58
C CYS A 934 -38.20 -33.80 20.17
N PRO A 935 -38.29 -32.64 19.48
CA PRO A 935 -39.57 -32.05 19.09
C PRO A 935 -40.40 -32.89 18.12
N PHE A 936 -39.78 -33.83 17.39
CA PHE A 936 -40.46 -34.67 16.41
C PHE A 936 -40.86 -36.05 16.95
N THR A 937 -40.08 -36.64 17.86
CA THR A 937 -40.29 -38.02 18.32
C THR A 937 -40.74 -38.11 19.77
N GLY A 938 -40.63 -37.03 20.55
CA GLY A 938 -40.90 -37.03 21.99
C GLY A 938 -39.89 -37.80 22.84
N ASN A 939 -38.87 -38.42 22.22
CA ASN A 939 -37.83 -39.17 22.92
C ASN A 939 -36.72 -38.25 23.46
N PRO A 940 -36.00 -38.63 24.53
CA PRO A 940 -34.83 -37.90 25.01
C PRO A 940 -33.78 -37.73 23.91
N LEU A 941 -33.33 -36.50 23.69
CA LEU A 941 -32.32 -36.15 22.71
C LEU A 941 -31.41 -35.08 23.29
N ARG A 942 -30.10 -35.33 23.25
CA ARG A 942 -29.08 -34.32 23.58
C ARG A 942 -28.34 -33.92 22.30
N VAL A 943 -27.83 -32.68 22.27
CA VAL A 943 -27.12 -32.16 21.09
C VAL A 943 -25.88 -32.99 20.77
N ASP A 944 -25.19 -33.51 21.80
CA ASP A 944 -24.02 -34.39 21.65
C ASP A 944 -24.36 -35.80 21.13
N MET A 945 -25.64 -36.17 21.07
CA MET A 945 -26.10 -37.41 20.41
C MET A 945 -26.33 -37.23 18.90
N CYS A 946 -26.28 -36.00 18.39
CA CYS A 946 -26.44 -35.72 16.97
C CYS A 946 -25.09 -35.74 16.26
N ILE A 947 -25.06 -36.26 15.04
CA ILE A 947 -23.84 -36.39 14.23
C ILE A 947 -23.76 -35.17 13.32
N PRO A 948 -22.68 -34.36 13.36
CA PRO A 948 -22.47 -33.29 12.39
C PRO A 948 -22.36 -33.84 10.97
N ASP A 949 -23.08 -33.25 10.02
CA ASP A 949 -23.07 -33.66 8.61
C ASP A 949 -22.24 -32.69 7.75
N ALA A 950 -20.93 -32.94 7.69
CA ALA A 950 -19.99 -32.10 6.95
C ALA A 950 -20.23 -32.10 5.43
N ASP A 951 -20.78 -33.20 4.88
CA ASP A 951 -21.08 -33.33 3.46
C ASP A 951 -22.32 -32.50 3.10
N LEU A 952 -23.37 -32.55 3.93
CA LEU A 952 -24.55 -31.71 3.76
C LEU A 952 -24.22 -30.23 3.97
N ARG A 953 -23.35 -29.89 4.93
CA ARG A 953 -22.85 -28.50 5.12
C ARG A 953 -22.16 -27.98 3.86
N SER A 954 -21.29 -28.81 3.26
CA SER A 954 -20.57 -28.50 2.02
C SER A 954 -21.49 -28.46 0.79
N SER A 955 -22.53 -29.29 0.77
CA SER A 955 -23.55 -29.32 -0.28
C SER A 955 -24.45 -28.09 -0.22
N CYS A 956 -24.95 -27.72 0.96
CA CYS A 956 -25.74 -26.51 1.20
C CYS A 956 -24.92 -25.27 0.80
N SER A 957 -23.68 -25.14 1.27
CA SER A 957 -22.81 -24.00 0.92
C SER A 957 -22.55 -23.86 -0.59
N ARG A 958 -22.34 -24.97 -1.31
CA ARG A 958 -22.14 -24.96 -2.78
C ARG A 958 -23.43 -24.62 -3.52
N ARG A 959 -24.56 -25.19 -3.11
CA ARG A 959 -25.85 -24.99 -3.76
C ARG A 959 -26.43 -23.60 -3.48
N ILE A 960 -26.24 -23.04 -2.30
CA ILE A 960 -26.56 -21.63 -1.98
C ILE A 960 -25.82 -20.69 -2.93
N LYS A 961 -24.51 -20.89 -3.09
CA LYS A 961 -23.69 -20.10 -4.02
C LYS A 961 -24.13 -20.27 -5.48
N SER A 962 -24.59 -21.46 -5.88
CA SER A 962 -25.09 -21.73 -7.23
C SER A 962 -26.49 -21.14 -7.47
N TRP A 963 -27.36 -21.23 -6.48
CA TRP A 963 -28.75 -20.77 -6.51
C TRP A 963 -28.82 -19.24 -6.45
N ALA A 964 -28.04 -18.59 -5.57
CA ALA A 964 -27.88 -17.14 -5.55
C ALA A 964 -27.34 -16.61 -6.90
N ARG A 965 -26.38 -17.33 -7.51
CA ARG A 965 -25.87 -17.02 -8.86
C ARG A 965 -26.88 -17.28 -9.99
N ALA A 966 -27.87 -18.13 -9.80
CA ALA A 966 -28.92 -18.37 -10.78
C ALA A 966 -30.02 -17.30 -10.68
N MET A 967 -30.41 -16.91 -9.46
CA MET A 967 -31.35 -15.81 -9.20
C MET A 967 -30.81 -14.46 -9.68
N LEU A 968 -29.52 -14.18 -9.46
CA LEU A 968 -28.84 -12.97 -9.98
C LEU A 968 -28.68 -12.99 -11.51
N ARG A 969 -28.76 -14.15 -12.15
CA ARG A 969 -28.72 -14.29 -13.61
C ARG A 969 -30.10 -14.18 -14.26
N GLY A 970 -31.16 -14.61 -13.57
CA GLY A 970 -32.55 -14.44 -14.02
C GLY A 970 -32.94 -12.96 -14.17
N THR A 971 -32.40 -12.09 -13.32
CA THR A 971 -32.61 -10.63 -13.38
C THR A 971 -31.74 -9.90 -14.42
N ALA A 972 -30.67 -10.54 -14.93
CA ALA A 972 -29.78 -9.97 -15.93
C ALA A 972 -30.01 -10.50 -17.36
N SER A 973 -30.57 -11.70 -17.50
CA SER A 973 -30.79 -12.37 -18.80
C SER A 973 -31.81 -11.64 -19.67
N GLU A 974 -32.86 -11.04 -19.09
CA GLU A 974 -33.87 -10.28 -19.84
C GLU A 974 -33.31 -8.97 -20.45
N CYS A 975 -32.17 -8.48 -19.98
CA CYS A 975 -31.54 -7.25 -20.51
C CYS A 975 -30.47 -7.51 -21.59
N LEU A 976 -29.91 -8.73 -21.67
CA LEU A 976 -28.78 -9.06 -22.55
C LEU A 976 -29.21 -9.65 -23.91
N ASP A 977 -30.35 -10.33 -23.99
CA ASP A 977 -30.84 -10.92 -25.24
C ASP A 977 -31.28 -9.87 -26.28
N GLN A 978 -31.57 -8.62 -25.87
CA GLN A 978 -31.82 -7.52 -26.80
C GLN A 978 -30.54 -6.93 -27.46
N LYS A 979 -29.35 -7.12 -26.85
CA LYS A 979 -28.09 -6.55 -27.39
C LYS A 979 -27.31 -7.51 -28.29
N ALA A 980 -27.41 -8.82 -28.08
CA ALA A 980 -26.73 -9.82 -28.91
C ALA A 980 -27.29 -9.92 -30.34
N SER A 981 -28.56 -9.53 -30.54
CA SER A 981 -29.19 -9.48 -31.87
C SER A 981 -28.60 -8.41 -32.80
N GLN A 982 -27.97 -7.34 -32.26
CA GLN A 982 -27.46 -6.21 -33.05
C GLN A 982 -25.97 -6.32 -33.41
N SER A 983 -25.15 -7.07 -32.66
CA SER A 983 -23.69 -7.15 -32.88
C SER A 983 -23.25 -8.22 -33.88
N GLY A 984 -24.05 -9.27 -34.11
CA GLY A 984 -23.70 -10.39 -35.00
C GLY A 984 -23.59 -10.05 -36.49
N LYS A 985 -24.13 -8.90 -36.94
CA LYS A 985 -24.07 -8.48 -38.36
C LYS A 985 -22.83 -7.63 -38.71
N ALA A 986 -22.09 -7.12 -37.72
CA ALA A 986 -20.93 -6.25 -37.96
C ALA A 986 -19.62 -7.02 -38.19
N TYR A 987 -19.50 -8.25 -37.67
CA TYR A 987 -18.26 -9.02 -37.73
C TYR A 987 -18.04 -9.76 -39.07
N ALA A 988 -19.12 -10.07 -39.79
CA ALA A 988 -19.03 -10.77 -41.09
C ALA A 988 -18.48 -9.86 -42.22
N PHE A 989 -18.62 -8.53 -42.10
CA PHE A 989 -18.24 -7.58 -43.16
C PHE A 989 -16.76 -7.13 -43.09
N GLN A 990 -16.04 -7.43 -42.00
CA GLN A 990 -14.62 -7.07 -41.83
C GLN A 990 -13.66 -8.15 -42.32
N SER A 991 -14.02 -9.44 -42.23
CA SER A 991 -13.11 -10.52 -42.66
C SER A 991 -12.94 -10.61 -44.18
N GLU A 992 -13.91 -10.15 -44.97
CA GLU A 992 -13.81 -10.11 -46.45
C GLU A 992 -12.91 -8.97 -46.95
N ARG A 993 -12.68 -7.91 -46.16
CA ARG A 993 -11.81 -6.78 -46.56
C ARG A 993 -10.34 -6.98 -46.23
N GLU A 994 -10.00 -7.91 -45.35
CA GLU A 994 -8.61 -8.20 -44.98
C GLU A 994 -7.95 -9.17 -45.96
N SER A 995 -8.70 -10.10 -46.58
CA SER A 995 -8.14 -10.99 -47.61
C SER A 995 -7.80 -10.29 -48.93
N GLU A 996 -8.45 -9.16 -49.27
CA GLU A 996 -8.14 -8.38 -50.47
C GLU A 996 -6.90 -7.48 -50.31
N ARG A 997 -6.47 -7.18 -49.08
CA ARG A 997 -5.26 -6.35 -48.82
C ARG A 997 -3.96 -7.15 -48.80
N GLU A 998 -4.02 -8.44 -48.48
CA GLU A 998 -2.83 -9.30 -48.46
C GLU A 998 -2.35 -9.71 -49.86
N SER A 999 -3.23 -9.71 -50.88
CA SER A 999 -2.81 -10.04 -52.25
C SER A 999 -2.11 -8.89 -52.99
N PHE A 1000 -2.30 -7.63 -52.57
CA PHE A 1000 -1.70 -6.45 -53.25
C PHE A 1000 -0.33 -6.05 -52.70
N GLY A 1001 0.06 -6.54 -51.51
CA GLY A 1001 1.33 -6.20 -50.85
C GLY A 1001 2.54 -7.04 -51.30
N ALA A 1002 2.31 -8.19 -51.94
CA ALA A 1002 3.36 -9.14 -52.30
C ALA A 1002 4.11 -8.80 -53.62
N GLU A 1003 3.51 -8.01 -54.52
CA GLU A 1003 4.14 -7.69 -55.83
C GLU A 1003 5.10 -6.50 -55.80
N ILE A 1004 5.02 -5.60 -54.81
CA ILE A 1004 5.88 -4.39 -54.76
C ILE A 1004 7.23 -4.66 -54.06
N TRP A 1005 7.38 -5.78 -53.36
CA TRP A 1005 8.57 -6.08 -52.56
C TRP A 1005 9.71 -6.78 -53.32
N ALA A 1006 9.47 -7.25 -54.55
CA ALA A 1006 10.47 -8.02 -55.31
C ALA A 1006 11.40 -7.18 -56.19
N GLU A 1007 11.16 -5.87 -56.38
CA GLU A 1007 11.88 -5.08 -57.39
C GLU A 1007 12.98 -4.15 -56.84
N ASN A 1008 13.11 -4.01 -55.52
CA ASN A 1008 14.04 -3.03 -54.91
C ASN A 1008 15.32 -3.62 -54.27
N ILE A 1009 15.62 -4.91 -54.48
CA ILE A 1009 16.87 -5.52 -53.98
C ILE A 1009 17.81 -5.85 -55.14
N ARG A 1010 18.33 -4.85 -55.85
CA ARG A 1010 19.58 -4.97 -56.63
C ARG A 1010 20.27 -3.61 -56.82
N LYS A 1011 21.03 -3.15 -55.83
CA LYS A 1011 22.30 -2.40 -56.08
C LYS A 1011 23.31 -2.73 -54.97
N PRO A 1012 24.57 -3.04 -55.31
CA PRO A 1012 25.59 -3.44 -54.34
C PRO A 1012 26.31 -2.22 -53.74
N CYS A 1013 26.72 -2.39 -52.49
CA CYS A 1013 27.61 -1.52 -51.74
C CYS A 1013 28.95 -1.28 -52.46
N GLY A 1014 29.40 -0.03 -52.47
CA GLY A 1014 30.79 0.37 -52.64
C GLY A 1014 31.22 1.18 -51.42
N LEU A 1015 32.34 0.78 -50.84
CA LEU A 1015 32.94 1.22 -49.58
C LEU A 1015 34.12 2.19 -49.87
N VAL A 1016 34.50 2.99 -48.87
CA VAL A 1016 35.73 3.83 -48.72
C VAL A 1016 35.65 5.17 -49.48
N GLU A 1017 35.79 6.36 -48.87
CA GLU A 1017 36.79 6.86 -47.91
C GLU A 1017 36.23 7.94 -46.97
#